data_AF-A0A9J7LM10-F1
#
_entry.id   AF-A0A9J7LM10-F1
#
_cell.length_a   1.000
_cell.length_b   1.000
_cell.length_c   1.000
_cell.angle_alpha   90.00
_cell.angle_beta   90.00
_cell.angle_gamma   90.00
#
_symmetry.space_group_name_H-M   'P 1'
#
loop_
_entity.id
_entity.type
_entity.pdbx_description
1 polymer ?
#
loop_
_entity_poly.entity_id
_entity_poly.type
_entity_poly.pdbx_seq_one_letter_code
_entity_poly.pdbx_strand_id
1 'polypeptide(L)'
;METFQVCLALLCLGVLTEVAESCGGNLVATETTQFLTSPNYPNNYVDNLNCHWTIQAPSDHTIIAEVTDMDIEQDSGCPYDSLWFYENGITSNKYCGAGSVPAFDTTTSRLDVYFVTDTSIQARGFQLSYRAVSAGGRIRLAGGSTPNKGRVELLSGGYWGTICDDLWDINDAHVVCRMLGYHRALSSHGSAFFGPGSGDIVLDDVQCSGTEETIFQCPAVTNSDCTHSEDAGVICDPYIRPCADLPDPANGYVTYDQAYALYHCDRGYEISGTPNRTCAENGAWVGPEPSCKRVSCQLPDDLPNGYYTYVGLQYMDTMTYSCDPGFTYGHPDNNKNTFVCGPDGTWDYTTLPTCTATCGNNDLLTDDSGVLYSPGFPGNYQNRQRCTWVLRPRDNHLALFQLHFLQTEHFYDKLTVYEGSSESGDVIVSLSGRYPPDDVFSSKTTDDIYVVLETDATNTDRGFNLTYWASDCPFPPSISNGVSSFSGQLAGATLQYSCDPGHVLIGAPNTTCVEGVGWSAPEPTCQIVTCPALPSPSQLVVSNHVCMTYGCSASFSCSTGFELTPDSPGQTVCQADGTWSGQEPACQVIHCPALQRPEYGKILGNETAWGSVIEFECKYGFSQGSTFRTCQGAGTWSGNDVICKAPIQCEFEADFCSYEQGRSDDFDWTRTNRETTSPGTGPSSGYGGLGYYAYIESSPPHRAGDVARLISQEFEPEGCAQLQFHYHMLGDAIDTLNVYIETRTNKLVRELVWFRKGDQGSAWQEARVSFPPEGYHKVIFEAFVGSSHTSDIAIDAVRLIQQPCAEQPTTAEPTPTIPPTEEITTLPYTPSVTVQTDAGITNVTTTAPATVNVEPSTTPVTMVDSTMVTTGQPSASTSIQEITSVPPTTLAATLVPVTDCRIDQHIPGDGIDIISSPNYPEQYPPNLDCWYVITTDPGYSLQVNILNFDLPGSPTDNNVTSGGCTDDYLEVHAPLGGPPSQRYCGQALSPGTTFSSNATFALHFVTDGVNASGGFSAIIRSVPSSLA
;
A
#
# COMPACT_ATOMS: atom_id res chain seq x y z
N MET A 1 21.32 31.10 30.69
CA MET A 1 20.83 31.80 31.89
C MET A 1 21.16 30.88 33.06
N GLU A 2 22.24 31.10 33.83
CA GLU A 2 22.46 32.20 34.81
C GLU A 2 21.79 31.89 36.15
N THR A 3 22.41 31.92 37.34
CA THR A 3 23.82 32.13 37.83
C THR A 3 24.02 31.24 39.10
N PHE A 4 25.11 31.13 39.89
CA PHE A 4 26.38 31.84 40.17
C PHE A 4 27.46 30.77 40.57
N GLN A 5 28.81 30.87 40.53
CA GLN A 5 29.85 31.93 40.36
C GLN A 5 30.13 32.84 41.58
N VAL A 6 31.33 33.00 42.18
CA VAL A 6 32.73 32.51 41.96
C VAL A 6 33.51 32.65 43.29
N CYS A 7 34.52 31.81 43.59
CA CYS A 7 35.84 32.20 44.18
C CYS A 7 36.76 30.97 44.43
N LEU A 8 38.09 31.08 44.48
CA LEU A 8 39.03 31.73 43.55
C LEU A 8 40.39 30.98 43.66
N ALA A 9 41.21 30.96 42.60
CA ALA A 9 42.41 30.13 42.53
C ALA A 9 43.63 30.69 43.30
N LEU A 10 44.51 29.79 43.76
CA LEU A 10 45.96 29.98 43.82
C LEU A 10 46.68 28.63 43.67
N LEU A 11 47.97 28.68 43.32
CA LEU A 11 48.72 27.59 42.68
C LEU A 11 49.96 27.14 43.46
N CYS A 12 50.47 25.97 43.04
CA CYS A 12 51.86 25.50 43.13
C CYS A 12 52.37 24.76 44.39
N LEU A 13 53.25 23.78 44.09
CA LEU A 13 54.24 23.12 44.95
C LEU A 13 53.70 22.24 46.09
N GLY A 14 53.73 20.92 45.86
CA GLY A 14 53.60 19.92 46.92
C GLY A 14 54.94 19.56 47.54
N VAL A 15 55.01 19.56 48.87
CA VAL A 15 55.92 18.75 49.70
C VAL A 15 55.10 18.29 50.91
N LEU A 16 55.33 17.05 51.37
CA LEU A 16 54.70 16.49 52.56
C LEU A 16 55.05 17.32 53.81
N THR A 17 54.06 17.55 54.67
CA THR A 17 54.27 17.81 56.11
C THR A 17 53.27 16.99 56.90
N GLU A 18 53.68 16.53 58.08
CA GLU A 18 53.00 15.46 58.82
C GLU A 18 51.76 15.96 59.56
N VAL A 19 50.75 15.09 59.68
CA VAL A 19 49.73 15.19 60.74
C VAL A 19 49.69 13.83 61.43
N ALA A 20 50.39 13.73 62.55
CA ALA A 20 50.30 12.56 63.42
C ALA A 20 48.91 12.48 64.03
N GLU A 21 48.42 11.25 64.06
CA GLU A 21 47.07 10.79 64.32
C GLU A 21 46.32 11.39 65.53
N SER A 22 45.02 11.58 65.34
CA SER A 22 44.03 11.38 66.41
C SER A 22 42.98 10.39 65.92
N CYS A 23 42.89 9.23 66.56
CA CYS A 23 41.90 8.21 66.27
C CYS A 23 41.02 7.93 67.50
N GLY A 24 39.80 7.46 67.27
CA GLY A 24 38.75 7.42 68.29
C GLY A 24 37.66 8.47 68.07
N GLY A 25 36.66 8.50 68.96
CA GLY A 25 35.55 9.46 68.94
C GLY A 25 34.18 8.86 69.23
N ASN A 26 33.17 9.72 69.38
CA ASN A 26 31.79 9.29 69.60
C ASN A 26 31.08 9.11 68.24
N LEU A 27 30.42 7.96 68.06
CA LEU A 27 29.69 7.55 66.87
C LEU A 27 28.24 7.25 67.23
N VAL A 28 27.30 7.43 66.31
CA VAL A 28 25.87 7.21 66.55
C VAL A 28 25.34 6.13 65.61
N ALA A 29 24.97 4.98 66.16
CA ALA A 29 24.42 3.88 65.38
C ALA A 29 22.98 4.16 64.95
N THR A 30 22.71 3.96 63.66
CA THR A 30 21.36 3.98 63.05
C THR A 30 20.99 2.56 62.62
N GLU A 31 19.71 2.32 62.31
CA GLU A 31 19.23 1.01 61.84
C GLU A 31 19.90 0.54 60.54
N THR A 32 20.37 1.49 59.73
CA THR A 32 21.22 1.25 58.55
C THR A 32 22.67 0.93 58.93
N THR A 33 23.28 -0.02 58.23
CA THR A 33 24.69 -0.40 58.42
C THR A 33 25.65 0.76 58.10
N GLN A 34 26.43 1.14 59.10
CA GLN A 34 27.55 2.08 59.06
C GLN A 34 28.88 1.32 59.13
N PHE A 35 29.99 2.03 58.91
CA PHE A 35 31.34 1.45 58.96
C PHE A 35 32.30 2.31 59.79
N LEU A 36 33.20 1.64 60.50
CA LEU A 36 34.35 2.18 61.21
C LEU A 36 35.60 1.46 60.70
N THR A 37 36.69 2.18 60.46
CA THR A 37 37.97 1.57 60.05
C THR A 37 39.10 2.04 60.94
N SER A 38 40.19 1.26 61.00
CA SER A 38 41.46 1.74 61.55
C SER A 38 42.01 2.94 60.75
N PRO A 39 42.91 3.75 61.34
CA PRO A 39 43.67 4.75 60.59
C PRO A 39 44.35 4.15 59.34
N ASN A 40 44.41 4.93 58.27
CA ASN A 40 45.01 4.62 56.96
C ASN A 40 44.41 3.44 56.15
N TYR A 41 43.51 2.63 56.71
CA TYR A 41 42.84 1.51 56.03
C TYR A 41 42.31 1.92 54.64
N PRO A 42 42.51 1.10 53.57
CA PRO A 42 43.07 -0.25 53.56
C PRO A 42 44.61 -0.31 53.44
N ASN A 43 45.30 0.81 53.59
CA ASN A 43 46.76 0.85 53.70
C ASN A 43 47.17 0.54 55.15
N ASN A 44 48.46 0.33 55.37
CA ASN A 44 48.98 0.03 56.69
C ASN A 44 48.64 1.10 57.74
N TYR A 45 48.22 0.64 58.93
CA TYR A 45 48.17 1.50 60.12
C TYR A 45 49.59 1.85 60.60
N VAL A 46 49.66 2.58 61.70
CA VAL A 46 50.89 3.19 62.22
C VAL A 46 51.15 2.78 63.67
N ASP A 47 52.40 2.94 64.10
CA ASP A 47 52.91 2.45 65.38
C ASP A 47 52.46 3.35 66.55
N ASN A 48 52.20 2.78 67.73
CA ASN A 48 51.82 3.45 68.98
C ASN A 48 50.41 4.11 68.97
N LEU A 49 49.48 3.64 68.14
CA LEU A 49 48.08 4.05 68.20
C LEU A 49 47.42 3.64 69.53
N ASN A 50 46.49 4.46 69.98
CA ASN A 50 45.58 4.14 71.09
C ASN A 50 44.21 4.76 70.79
N CYS A 51 43.48 4.10 69.89
CA CYS A 51 42.18 4.54 69.39
C CYS A 51 41.06 4.02 70.30
N HIS A 52 40.16 4.90 70.72
CA HIS A 52 38.95 4.55 71.46
C HIS A 52 37.72 5.21 70.84
N TRP A 53 36.77 4.39 70.36
CA TRP A 53 35.47 4.85 69.88
C TRP A 53 34.35 4.41 70.82
N THR A 54 33.41 5.31 71.11
CA THR A 54 32.13 4.96 71.74
C THR A 54 31.05 5.03 70.67
N ILE A 55 30.41 3.90 70.37
CA ILE A 55 29.24 3.81 69.50
C ILE A 55 27.98 3.83 70.38
N GLN A 56 27.05 4.74 70.10
CA GLN A 56 25.81 4.93 70.87
C GLN A 56 24.59 4.79 69.94
N ALA A 57 23.71 3.85 70.22
CA ALA A 57 22.39 3.70 69.60
C ALA A 57 21.31 4.47 70.40
N PRO A 58 20.07 4.60 69.86
CA PRO A 58 18.89 4.99 70.62
C PRO A 58 18.67 4.09 71.87
N SER A 59 17.97 4.61 72.88
CA SER A 59 17.83 3.94 74.19
C SER A 59 17.00 2.65 74.19
N ASP A 60 16.26 2.41 73.13
CA ASP A 60 15.40 1.26 72.84
C ASP A 60 16.04 0.28 71.81
N HIS A 61 17.30 0.52 71.44
CA HIS A 61 18.05 -0.27 70.47
C HIS A 61 19.30 -0.91 71.09
N THR A 62 19.67 -2.08 70.59
CA THR A 62 21.02 -2.65 70.74
C THR A 62 21.85 -2.34 69.48
N ILE A 63 23.15 -2.58 69.55
CA ILE A 63 24.10 -2.51 68.43
C ILE A 63 24.53 -3.93 68.03
N ILE A 64 24.52 -4.24 66.73
CA ILE A 64 25.26 -5.36 66.15
C ILE A 64 26.49 -4.79 65.45
N ALA A 65 27.69 -5.31 65.76
CA ALA A 65 28.94 -4.87 65.17
C ALA A 65 29.79 -6.06 64.67
N GLU A 66 30.11 -6.11 63.37
CA GLU A 66 30.80 -7.24 62.73
C GLU A 66 32.05 -6.76 61.97
N VAL A 67 33.20 -7.38 62.24
CA VAL A 67 34.47 -7.04 61.58
C VAL A 67 34.51 -7.75 60.22
N THR A 68 34.27 -6.98 59.15
CA THR A 68 34.13 -7.47 57.78
C THR A 68 35.48 -7.75 57.11
N ASP A 69 36.54 -7.08 57.54
CA ASP A 69 37.93 -7.33 57.15
C ASP A 69 38.86 -6.95 58.31
N MET A 70 39.86 -7.79 58.58
CA MET A 70 40.90 -7.58 59.59
C MET A 70 42.21 -8.13 59.06
N ASP A 71 43.29 -7.43 59.35
CA ASP A 71 44.68 -7.75 59.01
C ASP A 71 45.59 -6.93 59.95
N ILE A 72 45.80 -7.47 61.14
CA ILE A 72 46.53 -6.88 62.28
C ILE A 72 47.66 -7.85 62.66
N GLU A 73 48.79 -7.38 63.23
CA GLU A 73 49.93 -8.23 63.62
C GLU A 73 49.48 -9.50 64.38
N GLN A 74 49.88 -10.68 63.90
CA GLN A 74 49.41 -11.96 64.46
C GLN A 74 50.37 -12.53 65.52
N ASP A 75 50.02 -12.40 66.80
CA ASP A 75 50.70 -13.09 67.91
C ASP A 75 49.72 -13.78 68.90
N SER A 76 50.24 -14.66 69.75
CA SER A 76 49.46 -15.58 70.60
C SER A 76 48.77 -14.85 71.76
N GLY A 77 47.52 -14.42 71.53
CA GLY A 77 46.73 -13.67 72.49
C GLY A 77 46.83 -12.14 72.31
N CYS A 78 47.40 -11.68 71.19
CA CYS A 78 47.46 -10.27 70.79
C CYS A 78 48.05 -9.34 71.88
N PRO A 79 49.27 -9.61 72.40
CA PRO A 79 49.90 -8.78 73.41
C PRO A 79 50.31 -7.40 72.87
N TYR A 80 50.74 -7.35 71.61
CA TYR A 80 51.15 -6.18 70.85
C TYR A 80 49.91 -5.50 70.25
N ASP A 81 49.78 -5.46 68.92
CA ASP A 81 48.61 -4.91 68.23
C ASP A 81 47.34 -5.68 68.56
N SER A 82 46.24 -4.94 68.81
CA SER A 82 44.97 -5.58 69.19
C SER A 82 43.74 -4.68 69.01
N LEU A 83 42.71 -5.27 68.42
CA LEU A 83 41.32 -4.78 68.43
C LEU A 83 40.54 -5.49 69.55
N TRP A 84 39.74 -4.78 70.33
CA TRP A 84 38.85 -5.36 71.34
C TRP A 84 37.65 -4.46 71.66
N PHE A 85 36.64 -5.05 72.28
CA PHE A 85 35.34 -4.44 72.55
C PHE A 85 35.04 -4.41 74.06
N TYR A 86 34.22 -3.47 74.48
CA TYR A 86 33.75 -3.36 75.87
C TYR A 86 32.29 -2.92 75.95
N GLU A 87 31.50 -3.64 76.74
CA GLU A 87 30.12 -3.33 77.05
C GLU A 87 29.88 -3.54 78.56
N ASN A 88 29.25 -2.56 79.22
CA ASN A 88 28.63 -2.73 80.55
C ASN A 88 29.48 -3.45 81.62
N GLY A 89 30.80 -3.21 81.64
CA GLY A 89 31.74 -3.84 82.58
C GLY A 89 32.46 -5.09 82.07
N ILE A 90 32.09 -5.61 80.89
CA ILE A 90 32.63 -6.82 80.27
C ILE A 90 33.49 -6.45 79.06
N THR A 91 34.73 -6.94 79.04
CA THR A 91 35.64 -6.88 77.88
C THR A 91 35.52 -8.13 77.03
N SER A 92 35.58 -8.00 75.70
CA SER A 92 35.78 -9.13 74.80
C SER A 92 37.17 -9.74 74.95
N ASN A 93 37.43 -10.84 74.23
CA ASN A 93 38.81 -11.22 73.90
C ASN A 93 39.48 -10.11 73.07
N LYS A 94 40.81 -10.11 73.02
CA LYS A 94 41.56 -9.36 72.00
C LYS A 94 41.58 -10.11 70.68
N TYR A 95 41.55 -9.36 69.58
CA TYR A 95 41.58 -9.86 68.20
C TYR A 95 42.75 -9.25 67.44
N CYS A 96 43.40 -10.10 66.64
CA CYS A 96 44.53 -9.77 65.78
C CYS A 96 44.72 -10.90 64.74
N GLY A 97 45.63 -10.74 63.79
CA GLY A 97 45.73 -11.60 62.60
C GLY A 97 44.78 -11.18 61.47
N ALA A 98 44.62 -12.06 60.48
CA ALA A 98 43.87 -11.79 59.26
C ALA A 98 42.57 -12.61 59.13
N GLY A 99 41.48 -11.98 58.66
CA GLY A 99 40.17 -12.60 58.43
C GLY A 99 39.01 -11.74 58.93
N SER A 100 37.82 -12.32 59.07
CA SER A 100 36.71 -11.73 59.83
C SER A 100 36.64 -12.34 61.24
N VAL A 101 36.03 -11.63 62.20
CA VAL A 101 35.72 -12.18 63.53
C VAL A 101 34.20 -12.16 63.77
N PRO A 102 33.66 -13.09 64.60
CA PRO A 102 32.21 -13.19 64.80
C PRO A 102 31.57 -11.89 65.25
N ALA A 103 30.36 -11.62 64.76
CA ALA A 103 29.58 -10.44 65.11
C ALA A 103 29.43 -10.28 66.63
N PHE A 104 29.72 -9.08 67.13
CA PHE A 104 29.54 -8.68 68.51
C PHE A 104 28.14 -8.09 68.68
N ASP A 105 27.24 -8.92 69.19
CA ASP A 105 25.90 -8.51 69.62
C ASP A 105 25.96 -7.86 71.01
N THR A 106 25.59 -6.59 71.09
CA THR A 106 25.43 -5.92 72.40
C THR A 106 24.09 -6.23 73.06
N THR A 107 24.07 -6.10 74.38
CA THR A 107 22.88 -6.20 75.24
C THR A 107 22.31 -4.83 75.64
N THR A 108 23.03 -3.75 75.33
CA THR A 108 22.70 -2.36 75.64
C THR A 108 22.85 -1.48 74.40
N SER A 109 22.45 -0.21 74.53
CA SER A 109 22.58 0.79 73.44
C SER A 109 23.99 1.34 73.25
N ARG A 110 25.03 0.84 73.94
CA ARG A 110 26.36 1.45 73.94
C ARG A 110 27.50 0.44 73.87
N LEU A 111 28.35 0.59 72.85
CA LEU A 111 29.55 -0.22 72.62
C LEU A 111 30.81 0.67 72.67
N ASP A 112 31.84 0.23 73.38
CA ASP A 112 33.19 0.78 73.23
C ASP A 112 34.06 -0.13 72.36
N VAL A 113 34.79 0.46 71.43
CA VAL A 113 35.74 -0.19 70.51
C VAL A 113 37.13 0.38 70.77
N TYR A 114 38.12 -0.48 71.00
CA TYR A 114 39.51 -0.10 71.26
C TYR A 114 40.43 -0.75 70.24
N PHE A 115 41.32 0.04 69.64
CA PHE A 115 42.41 -0.45 68.79
C PHE A 115 43.73 0.18 69.25
N VAL A 116 44.67 -0.67 69.67
CA VAL A 116 45.96 -0.25 70.24
C VAL A 116 47.08 -0.94 69.45
N THR A 117 48.14 -0.20 69.12
CA THR A 117 49.31 -0.73 68.40
C THR A 117 50.64 -0.52 69.13
N ASP A 118 51.59 -1.40 68.81
CA ASP A 118 52.96 -1.49 69.32
C ASP A 118 53.91 -0.49 68.60
N THR A 119 55.19 -0.51 68.94
CA THR A 119 56.29 0.15 68.21
C THR A 119 56.69 -0.52 66.89
N SER A 120 55.98 -1.55 66.41
CA SER A 120 56.42 -2.36 65.27
C SER A 120 55.32 -3.18 64.56
N ILE A 121 55.66 -3.71 63.37
CA ILE A 121 54.88 -4.62 62.50
C ILE A 121 53.46 -4.15 62.14
N GLN A 122 53.40 -3.14 61.26
CA GLN A 122 52.17 -2.64 60.66
C GLN A 122 51.56 -3.62 59.64
N ALA A 123 50.23 -3.75 59.66
CA ALA A 123 49.40 -4.43 58.65
C ALA A 123 48.22 -3.52 58.23
N ARG A 124 47.31 -3.97 57.36
CA ARG A 124 46.25 -3.10 56.78
C ARG A 124 45.22 -2.58 57.80
N GLY A 125 45.10 -3.23 58.95
CA GLY A 125 44.17 -2.87 60.02
C GLY A 125 42.81 -3.53 59.85
N PHE A 126 41.72 -2.80 60.05
CA PHE A 126 40.38 -3.40 60.05
C PHE A 126 39.28 -2.50 59.50
N GLN A 127 38.19 -3.14 59.06
CA GLN A 127 36.88 -2.56 58.85
C GLN A 127 35.85 -3.27 59.74
N LEU A 128 35.15 -2.49 60.55
CA LEU A 128 34.03 -2.89 61.40
C LEU A 128 32.75 -2.29 60.81
N SER A 129 31.81 -3.15 60.41
CA SER A 129 30.44 -2.73 60.15
C SER A 129 29.66 -2.65 61.46
N TYR A 130 28.70 -1.73 61.60
CA TYR A 130 27.81 -1.67 62.76
C TYR A 130 26.45 -1.07 62.42
N ARG A 131 25.39 -1.51 63.10
CA ARG A 131 24.05 -0.90 63.07
C ARG A 131 23.33 -1.02 64.39
N ALA A 132 22.38 -0.12 64.63
CA ALA A 132 21.38 -0.28 65.66
C ALA A 132 20.35 -1.34 65.23
N VAL A 133 19.77 -2.06 66.18
CA VAL A 133 18.64 -2.99 65.98
C VAL A 133 17.69 -2.82 67.16
N SER A 134 16.39 -2.65 66.89
CA SER A 134 15.37 -2.41 67.91
C SER A 134 15.29 -3.60 68.88
N ALA A 135 15.35 -3.32 70.18
CA ALA A 135 15.64 -4.35 71.20
C ALA A 135 14.53 -5.40 71.37
N GLY A 136 13.31 -5.12 70.88
CA GLY A 136 12.17 -6.04 70.87
C GLY A 136 11.97 -6.83 69.58
N GLY A 137 12.92 -6.83 68.63
CA GLY A 137 12.74 -7.42 67.30
C GLY A 137 13.57 -8.69 66.99
N ARG A 138 14.37 -9.21 67.94
CA ARG A 138 15.36 -10.27 67.63
C ARG A 138 14.79 -11.69 67.73
N ILE A 139 15.07 -12.49 66.70
CA ILE A 139 14.65 -13.89 66.53
C ILE A 139 15.87 -14.79 66.24
N ARG A 140 15.82 -16.07 66.61
CA ARG A 140 16.81 -17.09 66.25
C ARG A 140 16.21 -18.49 66.16
N LEU A 141 16.98 -19.43 65.60
CA LEU A 141 16.65 -20.86 65.61
C LEU A 141 17.59 -21.64 66.53
N ALA A 142 17.04 -22.56 67.32
CA ALA A 142 17.75 -23.41 68.28
C ALA A 142 17.49 -24.91 68.06
N GLY A 143 18.39 -25.77 68.50
CA GLY A 143 18.22 -27.25 68.48
C GLY A 143 18.32 -27.93 67.09
N GLY A 144 18.24 -27.19 65.99
CA GLY A 144 18.38 -27.73 64.63
C GLY A 144 19.82 -28.06 64.23
N SER A 145 19.97 -28.98 63.27
CA SER A 145 21.28 -29.46 62.79
C SER A 145 21.91 -28.66 61.64
N THR A 146 21.25 -27.62 61.14
CA THR A 146 21.79 -26.62 60.20
C THR A 146 21.16 -25.26 60.50
N PRO A 147 21.80 -24.12 60.18
CA PRO A 147 21.32 -22.79 60.59
C PRO A 147 19.91 -22.42 60.10
N ASN A 148 19.47 -23.00 58.98
CA ASN A 148 18.15 -22.78 58.38
C ASN A 148 17.02 -23.61 59.02
N LYS A 149 17.19 -24.20 60.20
CA LYS A 149 16.12 -24.93 60.91
C LYS A 149 16.31 -24.97 62.42
N GLY A 150 15.21 -25.06 63.16
CA GLY A 150 15.22 -25.18 64.62
C GLY A 150 13.91 -24.75 65.27
N ARG A 151 13.84 -24.89 66.60
CA ARG A 151 12.85 -24.24 67.46
C ARG A 151 13.00 -22.73 67.35
N VAL A 152 11.89 -22.00 67.29
CA VAL A 152 11.90 -20.53 67.22
C VAL A 152 12.10 -19.95 68.62
N GLU A 153 13.03 -19.01 68.75
CA GLU A 153 13.26 -18.28 70.00
C GLU A 153 13.31 -16.78 69.75
N LEU A 154 12.69 -16.01 70.66
CA LEU A 154 12.57 -14.56 70.62
C LEU A 154 13.28 -13.92 71.81
N LEU A 155 13.96 -12.79 71.58
CA LEU A 155 14.57 -12.00 72.65
C LEU A 155 13.53 -11.03 73.22
N SER A 156 13.14 -11.23 74.49
CA SER A 156 12.22 -10.36 75.21
C SER A 156 12.76 -10.03 76.60
N GLY A 157 12.69 -8.78 77.02
CA GLY A 157 13.19 -8.32 78.33
C GLY A 157 14.69 -8.56 78.59
N GLY A 158 15.49 -8.87 77.57
CA GLY A 158 16.91 -9.24 77.69
C GLY A 158 17.18 -10.74 77.81
N TYR A 159 16.15 -11.59 77.76
CA TYR A 159 16.26 -13.05 77.81
C TYR A 159 15.63 -13.69 76.55
N TRP A 160 16.05 -14.91 76.21
CA TRP A 160 15.46 -15.68 75.11
C TRP A 160 14.31 -16.55 75.64
N GLY A 161 13.14 -16.45 75.03
CA GLY A 161 11.97 -17.29 75.28
C GLY A 161 11.46 -17.93 73.98
N THR A 162 10.44 -18.77 74.07
CA THR A 162 9.92 -19.58 72.93
C THR A 162 8.56 -19.08 72.44
N ILE A 163 7.96 -19.80 71.47
CA ILE A 163 6.61 -19.57 70.94
C ILE A 163 5.86 -20.91 71.03
N CYS A 164 4.56 -20.91 71.37
CA CYS A 164 3.76 -22.15 71.36
C CYS A 164 3.38 -22.59 69.93
N ASP A 165 3.13 -23.89 69.72
CA ASP A 165 2.66 -24.45 68.45
C ASP A 165 1.13 -24.43 68.24
N ASP A 166 0.35 -23.91 69.20
CA ASP A 166 -1.08 -23.73 69.01
C ASP A 166 -1.35 -22.65 67.94
N LEU A 167 -2.19 -23.05 66.97
CA LEU A 167 -2.46 -22.39 65.67
C LEU A 167 -1.26 -22.21 64.71
N TRP A 168 -0.03 -22.54 65.12
CA TRP A 168 1.21 -22.33 64.36
C TRP A 168 1.23 -23.05 62.99
N ASP A 169 1.10 -22.28 61.92
CA ASP A 169 0.97 -22.78 60.55
C ASP A 169 2.17 -22.40 59.65
N ILE A 170 2.04 -22.64 58.35
CA ILE A 170 3.13 -22.41 57.40
C ILE A 170 3.40 -20.91 57.15
N ASN A 171 2.43 -20.04 57.37
CA ASN A 171 2.51 -18.60 57.16
C ASN A 171 3.31 -17.92 58.28
N ASP A 172 3.11 -18.35 59.54
CA ASP A 172 3.96 -17.93 60.67
C ASP A 172 5.43 -18.31 60.41
N ALA A 173 5.64 -19.54 59.93
CA ALA A 173 6.96 -20.00 59.54
C ALA A 173 7.57 -19.19 58.37
N HIS A 174 6.76 -18.70 57.42
CA HIS A 174 7.26 -17.80 56.37
C HIS A 174 7.75 -16.46 56.96
N VAL A 175 7.00 -15.87 57.90
CA VAL A 175 7.42 -14.65 58.60
C VAL A 175 8.75 -14.88 59.34
N VAL A 176 8.85 -15.97 60.12
CA VAL A 176 10.10 -16.34 60.82
C VAL A 176 11.27 -16.52 59.86
N CYS A 177 11.07 -17.27 58.76
CA CYS A 177 12.14 -17.51 57.79
C CYS A 177 12.58 -16.23 57.06
N ARG A 178 11.64 -15.31 56.75
CA ARG A 178 11.95 -13.98 56.19
C ARG A 178 12.71 -13.10 57.19
N MET A 179 12.31 -13.05 58.46
CA MET A 179 13.06 -12.34 59.52
C MET A 179 14.51 -12.86 59.68
N LEU A 180 14.76 -14.13 59.33
CA LEU A 180 16.07 -14.77 59.36
C LEU A 180 16.85 -14.66 58.04
N GLY A 181 16.30 -13.99 57.00
CA GLY A 181 16.95 -13.79 55.70
C GLY A 181 16.86 -14.97 54.72
N TYR A 182 15.97 -15.94 54.98
CA TYR A 182 15.69 -17.05 54.04
C TYR A 182 14.47 -16.74 53.17
N HIS A 183 14.46 -17.22 51.93
CA HIS A 183 13.40 -16.94 50.95
C HIS A 183 11.99 -17.34 51.45
N ARG A 184 11.87 -18.46 52.18
CA ARG A 184 10.57 -18.99 52.65
C ARG A 184 10.73 -20.07 53.71
N ALA A 185 9.62 -20.47 54.32
CA ALA A 185 9.53 -21.75 54.99
C ALA A 185 9.37 -22.90 53.98
N LEU A 186 10.02 -24.03 54.27
CA LEU A 186 9.72 -25.33 53.68
C LEU A 186 8.75 -26.14 54.57
N SER A 187 8.69 -25.85 55.87
CA SER A 187 7.74 -26.47 56.82
C SER A 187 7.76 -25.76 58.18
N SER A 188 6.58 -25.54 58.75
CA SER A 188 6.39 -25.36 60.19
C SER A 188 6.45 -26.71 60.91
N HIS A 189 6.80 -26.70 62.19
CA HIS A 189 6.83 -27.88 63.07
C HIS A 189 6.37 -27.47 64.46
N GLY A 190 5.56 -28.31 65.10
CA GLY A 190 5.10 -28.12 66.46
C GLY A 190 5.69 -29.12 67.46
N SER A 191 5.04 -29.26 68.61
CA SER A 191 5.26 -30.30 69.62
C SER A 191 6.74 -30.48 70.01
N ALA A 192 7.47 -29.38 70.15
CA ALA A 192 8.89 -29.34 70.49
C ALA A 192 9.78 -30.23 69.61
N PHE A 193 9.51 -30.28 68.29
CA PHE A 193 10.19 -31.14 67.31
C PHE A 193 11.74 -31.02 67.32
N PHE A 194 12.27 -29.83 67.59
CA PHE A 194 13.72 -29.57 67.70
C PHE A 194 14.23 -29.66 69.16
N GLY A 195 13.46 -30.31 70.03
CA GLY A 195 13.64 -30.37 71.47
C GLY A 195 12.93 -29.21 72.20
N PRO A 196 12.61 -29.40 73.50
CA PRO A 196 12.05 -28.34 74.34
C PRO A 196 13.07 -27.23 74.61
N GLY A 197 12.57 -26.02 74.80
CA GLY A 197 13.30 -24.83 75.23
C GLY A 197 13.28 -24.63 76.73
N SER A 198 13.49 -23.39 77.15
CA SER A 198 13.53 -22.99 78.56
C SER A 198 13.37 -21.48 78.70
N GLY A 199 12.39 -21.04 79.49
CA GLY A 199 12.18 -19.62 79.80
C GLY A 199 10.69 -19.33 79.91
N ASP A 200 10.30 -18.13 79.52
CA ASP A 200 8.90 -17.78 79.27
C ASP A 200 8.52 -18.15 77.83
N ILE A 201 7.29 -18.60 77.61
CA ILE A 201 6.68 -18.69 76.27
C ILE A 201 6.17 -17.29 75.95
N VAL A 202 6.72 -16.67 74.89
CA VAL A 202 6.59 -15.23 74.62
C VAL A 202 5.36 -14.90 73.78
N LEU A 203 5.00 -15.79 72.85
CA LEU A 203 3.84 -15.66 71.97
C LEU A 203 3.12 -17.01 71.85
N ASP A 204 1.82 -16.93 71.62
CA ASP A 204 0.86 -18.04 71.52
C ASP A 204 -0.34 -17.62 70.63
N ASP A 205 -1.21 -18.54 70.20
CA ASP A 205 -2.31 -18.30 69.23
C ASP A 205 -1.85 -17.54 67.95
N VAL A 206 -0.60 -17.76 67.50
CA VAL A 206 0.00 -16.95 66.42
C VAL A 206 -0.66 -17.27 65.08
N GLN A 207 -1.13 -16.23 64.37
CA GLN A 207 -1.92 -16.33 63.14
C GLN A 207 -1.50 -15.27 62.11
N CYS A 208 -0.28 -15.37 61.60
CA CYS A 208 0.23 -14.52 60.51
C CYS A 208 -0.51 -14.76 59.18
N SER A 209 -0.67 -13.71 58.38
CA SER A 209 -1.06 -13.82 56.96
C SER A 209 0.09 -14.27 56.05
N GLY A 210 1.33 -14.24 56.54
CA GLY A 210 2.54 -14.64 55.82
C GLY A 210 3.27 -13.48 55.14
N THR A 211 2.72 -12.25 55.20
CA THR A 211 3.29 -11.04 54.58
C THR A 211 3.94 -10.08 55.59
N GLU A 212 3.78 -10.33 56.90
CA GLU A 212 4.27 -9.49 57.98
C GLU A 212 5.81 -9.37 58.01
N GLU A 213 6.35 -8.18 58.27
CA GLU A 213 7.79 -7.95 58.36
C GLU A 213 8.39 -8.58 59.63
N THR A 214 7.60 -8.67 60.71
CA THR A 214 8.01 -9.31 61.96
C THR A 214 6.89 -10.11 62.61
N ILE A 215 7.24 -11.17 63.33
CA ILE A 215 6.28 -12.04 64.05
C ILE A 215 5.42 -11.28 65.06
N PHE A 216 5.90 -10.14 65.57
CA PHE A 216 5.19 -9.27 66.51
C PHE A 216 4.10 -8.40 65.86
N GLN A 217 3.99 -8.38 64.53
CA GLN A 217 2.88 -7.75 63.80
C GLN A 217 1.70 -8.70 63.60
N CYS A 218 1.90 -10.02 63.76
CA CYS A 218 0.85 -11.01 63.61
C CYS A 218 -0.10 -10.99 64.83
N PRO A 219 -1.40 -11.28 64.65
CA PRO A 219 -2.29 -11.63 65.74
C PRO A 219 -1.70 -12.78 66.58
N ALA A 220 -1.54 -12.54 67.88
CA ALA A 220 -1.01 -13.48 68.86
C ALA A 220 -1.41 -13.03 70.29
N VAL A 221 -1.33 -13.93 71.27
CA VAL A 221 -1.46 -13.62 72.70
C VAL A 221 -0.14 -13.81 73.44
N THR A 222 -0.01 -13.16 74.60
CA THR A 222 1.21 -13.15 75.45
C THR A 222 1.00 -13.81 76.81
N ASN A 223 -0.13 -14.50 76.99
CA ASN A 223 -0.45 -15.30 78.17
C ASN A 223 -0.79 -16.71 77.70
N SER A 224 0.25 -17.54 77.56
CA SER A 224 0.13 -18.93 77.14
C SER A 224 -0.31 -19.84 78.29
N ASP A 225 -1.07 -20.90 77.99
CA ASP A 225 -1.25 -22.06 78.88
C ASP A 225 -0.51 -23.33 78.40
N CYS A 226 0.27 -23.22 77.32
CA CYS A 226 1.18 -24.24 76.80
C CYS A 226 2.36 -24.55 77.72
N THR A 227 3.11 -25.60 77.38
CA THR A 227 4.39 -25.98 78.01
C THR A 227 5.50 -26.07 76.97
N HIS A 228 6.76 -26.20 77.38
CA HIS A 228 7.86 -26.46 76.42
C HIS A 228 7.78 -27.82 75.69
N SER A 229 6.73 -28.63 75.92
CA SER A 229 6.38 -29.75 75.03
C SER A 229 5.75 -29.28 73.72
N GLU A 230 5.22 -28.06 73.71
CA GLU A 230 4.48 -27.38 72.66
C GLU A 230 5.30 -26.23 72.04
N ASP A 231 6.64 -26.27 72.12
CA ASP A 231 7.46 -25.20 71.50
C ASP A 231 7.50 -25.33 69.96
N ALA A 232 7.19 -24.23 69.27
CA ALA A 232 7.16 -24.11 67.81
C ALA A 232 8.56 -24.10 67.15
N GLY A 233 8.60 -24.53 65.88
CA GLY A 233 9.82 -24.63 65.08
C GLY A 233 9.58 -24.50 63.58
N VAL A 234 10.68 -24.35 62.82
CA VAL A 234 10.65 -24.16 61.36
C VAL A 234 11.81 -24.87 60.65
N ILE A 235 11.61 -25.13 59.36
CA ILE A 235 12.67 -25.38 58.38
C ILE A 235 12.51 -24.34 57.26
N CYS A 236 13.55 -23.55 57.02
CA CYS A 236 13.61 -22.54 55.97
C CYS A 236 14.31 -23.06 54.72
N ASP A 237 13.98 -22.49 53.56
CA ASP A 237 14.63 -22.81 52.28
C ASP A 237 16.09 -22.32 52.31
N PRO A 238 17.10 -23.19 52.08
CA PRO A 238 18.50 -22.80 52.14
C PRO A 238 18.94 -21.86 51.00
N TYR A 239 18.08 -21.62 50.00
CA TYR A 239 18.33 -20.61 48.97
C TYR A 239 18.08 -19.19 49.52
N ILE A 240 19.16 -18.46 49.78
CA ILE A 240 19.14 -17.02 50.08
C ILE A 240 19.12 -16.28 48.74
N ARG A 241 18.11 -15.44 48.53
CA ARG A 241 17.91 -14.69 47.28
C ARG A 241 18.67 -13.36 47.32
N PRO A 242 19.38 -12.95 46.25
CA PRO A 242 20.13 -11.69 46.24
C PRO A 242 19.26 -10.45 45.93
N CYS A 243 18.08 -10.63 45.32
CA CYS A 243 17.10 -9.56 45.15
C CYS A 243 16.03 -9.64 46.25
N ALA A 244 15.63 -8.49 46.79
CA ALA A 244 14.48 -8.37 47.68
C ALA A 244 13.17 -8.72 46.94
N ASP A 245 12.14 -9.12 47.67
CA ASP A 245 10.83 -9.39 47.09
C ASP A 245 10.16 -8.10 46.59
N LEU A 246 9.37 -8.24 45.52
CA LEU A 246 8.54 -7.18 44.97
C LEU A 246 7.17 -7.16 45.69
N PRO A 247 6.53 -5.99 45.83
CA PRO A 247 5.15 -5.92 46.28
C PRO A 247 4.19 -6.51 45.24
N ASP A 248 3.05 -7.01 45.69
CA ASP A 248 1.97 -7.46 44.82
C ASP A 248 1.37 -6.30 44.02
N PRO A 249 1.03 -6.49 42.73
CA PRO A 249 0.36 -5.48 41.92
C PRO A 249 -1.09 -5.27 42.39
N ALA A 250 -1.64 -4.08 42.18
CA ALA A 250 -3.05 -3.83 42.47
C ALA A 250 -3.96 -4.74 41.61
N ASN A 251 -4.77 -5.59 42.26
CA ASN A 251 -5.60 -6.64 41.66
C ASN A 251 -4.80 -7.80 41.03
N GLY A 252 -3.77 -8.27 41.73
CA GLY A 252 -3.00 -9.45 41.37
C GLY A 252 -1.99 -9.83 42.46
N TYR A 253 -1.10 -10.76 42.13
CA TYR A 253 -0.04 -11.22 43.03
C TYR A 253 1.22 -11.64 42.26
N VAL A 254 2.37 -11.63 42.93
CA VAL A 254 3.66 -12.03 42.37
C VAL A 254 4.14 -13.36 42.96
N THR A 255 4.73 -14.20 42.10
CA THR A 255 5.30 -15.50 42.45
C THR A 255 6.75 -15.59 41.97
N TYR A 256 7.51 -16.54 42.51
CA TYR A 256 8.96 -16.60 42.30
C TYR A 256 9.42 -17.97 41.84
N ASP A 257 10.13 -18.01 40.71
CA ASP A 257 10.86 -19.18 40.22
C ASP A 257 12.33 -18.78 40.02
N GLN A 258 13.19 -19.20 40.95
CA GLN A 258 14.63 -18.93 40.94
C GLN A 258 14.92 -17.42 40.78
N ALA A 259 15.48 -17.02 39.64
CA ALA A 259 15.83 -15.64 39.30
C ALA A 259 14.65 -14.81 38.75
N TYR A 260 13.46 -15.37 38.59
CA TYR A 260 12.31 -14.69 38.00
C TYR A 260 11.26 -14.28 39.04
N ALA A 261 10.63 -13.13 38.78
CA ALA A 261 9.33 -12.75 39.32
C ALA A 261 8.28 -12.98 38.22
N LEU A 262 7.22 -13.72 38.55
CA LEU A 262 6.12 -14.11 37.68
C LEU A 262 4.84 -13.50 38.24
N TYR A 263 4.26 -12.55 37.50
CA TYR A 263 3.08 -11.81 37.91
C TYR A 263 1.81 -12.54 37.46
N HIS A 264 0.80 -12.52 38.32
CA HIS A 264 -0.54 -13.03 38.07
C HIS A 264 -1.55 -11.93 38.40
N CYS A 265 -2.73 -11.98 37.79
CA CYS A 265 -3.82 -11.04 38.07
C CYS A 265 -5.02 -11.75 38.68
N ASP A 266 -5.79 -11.00 39.47
CA ASP A 266 -7.01 -11.49 40.08
C ASP A 266 -8.09 -11.76 39.02
N ARG A 267 -9.09 -12.57 39.39
CA ARG A 267 -10.16 -12.95 38.47
C ARG A 267 -10.94 -11.72 37.99
N GLY A 268 -10.94 -11.49 36.68
CA GLY A 268 -11.49 -10.29 36.05
C GLY A 268 -10.45 -9.19 35.73
N TYR A 269 -9.17 -9.48 35.95
CA TYR A 269 -8.05 -8.63 35.57
C TYR A 269 -7.03 -9.39 34.70
N GLU A 270 -6.37 -8.67 33.78
CA GLU A 270 -5.37 -9.20 32.85
C GLU A 270 -4.03 -8.44 32.95
N ILE A 271 -2.94 -9.12 32.58
CA ILE A 271 -1.57 -8.58 32.67
C ILE A 271 -1.32 -7.60 31.53
N SER A 272 -1.15 -6.32 31.87
CA SER A 272 -0.71 -5.28 30.95
C SER A 272 0.78 -4.99 31.17
N GLY A 273 1.63 -5.64 30.37
CA GLY A 273 3.08 -5.56 30.42
C GLY A 273 3.75 -6.89 30.10
N THR A 274 5.03 -7.04 30.43
CA THR A 274 5.72 -8.35 30.43
C THR A 274 5.34 -9.13 31.68
N PRO A 275 4.88 -10.40 31.59
CA PRO A 275 4.41 -11.17 32.75
C PRO A 275 5.52 -11.59 33.72
N ASN A 276 6.78 -11.29 33.41
CA ASN A 276 7.91 -11.53 34.29
C ASN A 276 8.95 -10.40 34.32
N ARG A 277 9.75 -10.43 35.38
CA ARG A 277 10.96 -9.60 35.59
C ARG A 277 12.09 -10.52 36.07
N THR A 278 13.35 -10.11 35.86
CA THR A 278 14.53 -10.96 36.14
C THR A 278 15.44 -10.31 37.17
N CYS A 279 15.80 -11.06 38.21
CA CYS A 279 16.77 -10.69 39.22
C CYS A 279 18.19 -10.78 38.63
N ALA A 280 18.93 -9.67 38.67
CA ALA A 280 20.33 -9.64 38.24
C ALA A 280 21.30 -9.88 39.41
N GLU A 281 22.55 -10.25 39.09
CA GLU A 281 23.61 -10.58 40.07
C GLU A 281 23.94 -9.44 41.06
N ASN A 282 23.52 -8.21 40.75
CA ASN A 282 23.67 -7.03 41.61
C ASN A 282 22.48 -6.81 42.59
N GLY A 283 21.54 -7.74 42.68
CA GLY A 283 20.37 -7.65 43.57
C GLY A 283 19.21 -6.78 43.04
N ALA A 284 19.26 -6.35 41.77
CA ALA A 284 18.24 -5.49 41.17
C ALA A 284 17.31 -6.23 40.19
N TRP A 285 16.04 -5.79 40.13
CA TRP A 285 15.02 -6.33 39.23
C TRP A 285 15.01 -5.64 37.86
N VAL A 286 15.38 -6.40 36.83
CA VAL A 286 15.45 -5.97 35.43
C VAL A 286 14.11 -6.23 34.72
N GLY A 287 13.70 -5.28 33.89
CA GLY A 287 12.43 -5.28 33.16
C GLY A 287 11.42 -4.27 33.73
N PRO A 288 10.48 -3.77 32.91
CA PRO A 288 9.43 -2.85 33.36
C PRO A 288 8.47 -3.55 34.33
N GLU A 289 7.74 -2.75 35.10
CA GLU A 289 6.72 -3.23 36.01
C GLU A 289 5.40 -3.47 35.27
N PRO A 290 4.85 -4.70 35.25
CA PRO A 290 3.53 -4.96 34.68
C PRO A 290 2.41 -4.51 35.64
N SER A 291 1.22 -4.29 35.08
CA SER A 291 0.04 -3.85 35.84
C SER A 291 -1.18 -4.71 35.51
N CYS A 292 -1.98 -5.06 36.51
CA CYS A 292 -3.24 -5.76 36.31
C CYS A 292 -4.34 -4.77 35.97
N LYS A 293 -4.98 -4.93 34.81
CA LYS A 293 -6.06 -4.06 34.30
C LYS A 293 -7.35 -4.85 34.19
N ARG A 294 -8.49 -4.19 34.38
CA ARG A 294 -9.81 -4.84 34.24
C ARG A 294 -9.95 -5.45 32.85
N VAL A 295 -10.33 -6.73 32.78
CA VAL A 295 -10.72 -7.39 31.53
C VAL A 295 -11.83 -6.59 30.88
N SER A 296 -11.78 -6.42 29.55
CA SER A 296 -12.80 -5.68 28.80
C SER A 296 -13.75 -6.67 28.11
N CYS A 297 -15.05 -6.50 28.36
CA CYS A 297 -16.08 -7.16 27.59
C CYS A 297 -16.13 -6.63 26.16
N GLN A 298 -16.68 -7.44 25.25
CA GLN A 298 -17.04 -6.96 23.91
C GLN A 298 -18.18 -5.92 24.00
N LEU A 299 -18.40 -5.17 22.93
CA LEU A 299 -19.59 -4.33 22.81
C LEU A 299 -20.87 -5.21 22.94
N PRO A 300 -21.95 -4.69 23.55
CA PRO A 300 -23.22 -5.40 23.63
C PRO A 300 -23.76 -5.79 22.25
N ASP A 301 -24.43 -6.95 22.15
CA ASP A 301 -25.18 -7.31 20.94
C ASP A 301 -26.35 -6.32 20.72
N ASP A 302 -26.62 -5.94 19.48
CA ASP A 302 -27.74 -5.04 19.14
C ASP A 302 -29.10 -5.67 19.46
N LEU A 303 -30.05 -4.84 19.91
CA LEU A 303 -31.42 -5.25 20.22
C LEU A 303 -32.39 -4.70 19.16
N PRO A 304 -32.97 -5.54 18.28
CA PRO A 304 -33.89 -5.06 17.25
C PRO A 304 -35.11 -4.31 17.83
N ASN A 305 -35.32 -3.07 17.38
CA ASN A 305 -36.34 -2.13 17.87
C ASN A 305 -36.13 -1.73 19.35
N GLY A 306 -34.87 -1.62 19.75
CA GLY A 306 -34.44 -1.12 21.03
C GLY A 306 -33.01 -0.61 20.98
N TYR A 307 -32.52 -0.20 22.14
CA TYR A 307 -31.17 0.33 22.33
C TYR A 307 -30.59 -0.19 23.64
N TYR A 308 -29.27 -0.10 23.78
CA TYR A 308 -28.59 -0.28 25.05
C TYR A 308 -27.86 1.00 25.46
N THR A 309 -27.70 1.17 26.76
CA THR A 309 -26.82 2.18 27.38
C THR A 309 -25.83 1.45 28.27
N TYR A 310 -24.61 1.96 28.44
CA TYR A 310 -23.59 1.31 29.27
C TYR A 310 -22.73 2.33 30.01
N VAL A 311 -22.27 1.96 31.21
CA VAL A 311 -21.43 2.81 32.07
C VAL A 311 -19.94 2.67 31.72
N GLY A 312 -19.59 1.55 31.10
CA GLY A 312 -18.26 1.20 30.61
C GLY A 312 -18.26 -0.23 30.07
N LEU A 313 -17.14 -0.67 29.49
CA LEU A 313 -16.97 -2.00 28.90
C LEU A 313 -16.01 -2.90 29.70
N GLN A 314 -15.62 -2.51 30.91
CA GLN A 314 -14.67 -3.26 31.73
C GLN A 314 -15.35 -4.08 32.81
N TYR A 315 -14.63 -5.06 33.38
CA TYR A 315 -15.10 -5.93 34.46
C TYR A 315 -15.83 -5.15 35.57
N MET A 316 -17.02 -5.62 35.95
CA MET A 316 -17.97 -4.97 36.88
C MET A 316 -18.68 -3.69 36.37
N ASP A 317 -18.40 -3.19 35.17
CA ASP A 317 -19.25 -2.17 34.54
C ASP A 317 -20.59 -2.79 34.10
N THR A 318 -21.61 -1.96 33.92
CA THR A 318 -22.99 -2.38 33.63
C THR A 318 -23.54 -1.77 32.34
N MET A 319 -24.31 -2.57 31.60
CA MET A 319 -25.19 -2.09 30.52
C MET A 319 -26.67 -2.17 30.93
N THR A 320 -27.56 -1.49 30.22
CA THR A 320 -29.02 -1.64 30.33
C THR A 320 -29.68 -1.52 28.97
N TYR A 321 -30.45 -2.53 28.58
CA TYR A 321 -31.29 -2.51 27.39
C TYR A 321 -32.63 -1.80 27.63
N SER A 322 -33.19 -1.22 26.58
CA SER A 322 -34.50 -0.56 26.53
C SER A 322 -35.09 -0.67 25.13
N CYS A 323 -36.39 -0.44 24.97
CA CYS A 323 -37.08 -0.51 23.68
C CYS A 323 -37.37 0.85 23.08
N ASP A 324 -37.50 0.89 21.76
CA ASP A 324 -37.97 2.07 21.03
C ASP A 324 -39.43 2.39 21.34
N PRO A 325 -39.89 3.65 21.16
CA PRO A 325 -41.30 4.01 21.29
C PRO A 325 -42.22 3.13 20.44
N GLY A 326 -43.30 2.64 21.04
CA GLY A 326 -44.24 1.69 20.41
C GLY A 326 -43.91 0.20 20.66
N PHE A 327 -42.71 -0.12 21.16
CA PHE A 327 -42.29 -1.48 21.49
C PHE A 327 -42.35 -1.74 23.00
N THR A 328 -42.61 -3.00 23.37
CA THR A 328 -42.66 -3.45 24.76
C THR A 328 -41.52 -4.39 25.09
N TYR A 329 -40.92 -4.18 26.28
CA TYR A 329 -39.77 -4.92 26.75
C TYR A 329 -40.15 -6.27 27.36
N GLY A 330 -39.53 -7.34 26.88
CA GLY A 330 -39.58 -8.68 27.46
C GLY A 330 -38.19 -9.27 27.66
N HIS A 331 -37.97 -9.96 28.78
CA HIS A 331 -36.79 -10.83 28.98
C HIS A 331 -37.19 -12.06 29.82
N PRO A 332 -36.73 -13.29 29.48
CA PRO A 332 -37.12 -14.52 30.18
C PRO A 332 -36.88 -14.50 31.70
N ASP A 333 -35.80 -13.85 32.16
CA ASP A 333 -35.44 -13.74 33.57
C ASP A 333 -36.21 -12.59 34.23
N ASN A 334 -37.55 -12.72 34.30
CA ASN A 334 -38.44 -11.80 34.99
C ASN A 334 -38.26 -10.33 34.54
N ASN A 335 -38.12 -10.09 33.23
CA ASN A 335 -37.84 -8.79 32.64
C ASN A 335 -36.56 -8.09 33.16
N LYS A 336 -35.50 -8.84 33.52
CA LYS A 336 -34.14 -8.30 33.72
C LYS A 336 -33.74 -7.46 32.49
N ASN A 337 -33.27 -6.24 32.72
CA ASN A 337 -32.83 -5.31 31.66
C ASN A 337 -31.41 -4.75 31.84
N THR A 338 -30.89 -4.73 33.06
CA THR A 338 -29.49 -4.39 33.37
C THR A 338 -28.62 -5.64 33.42
N PHE A 339 -27.46 -5.60 32.75
CA PHE A 339 -26.49 -6.70 32.67
C PHE A 339 -25.08 -6.23 33.04
N VAL A 340 -24.22 -7.13 33.52
CA VAL A 340 -22.91 -6.84 34.13
C VAL A 340 -21.77 -7.51 33.35
N CYS A 341 -20.65 -6.81 33.18
CA CYS A 341 -19.46 -7.38 32.54
C CYS A 341 -18.74 -8.37 33.46
N GLY A 342 -18.65 -9.62 33.01
CA GLY A 342 -18.09 -10.77 33.72
C GLY A 342 -16.56 -10.85 33.69
N PRO A 343 -15.96 -11.68 34.56
CA PRO A 343 -14.51 -11.77 34.73
C PRO A 343 -13.77 -12.46 33.56
N ASP A 344 -14.52 -13.00 32.62
CA ASP A 344 -14.10 -13.71 31.41
C ASP A 344 -14.28 -12.88 30.13
N GLY A 345 -14.73 -11.61 30.25
CA GLY A 345 -14.96 -10.73 29.10
C GLY A 345 -16.30 -10.96 28.38
N THR A 346 -17.24 -11.66 29.01
CA THR A 346 -18.62 -11.82 28.54
C THR A 346 -19.62 -11.12 29.46
N TRP A 347 -20.78 -10.75 28.95
CA TRP A 347 -21.86 -10.12 29.72
C TRP A 347 -22.77 -11.17 30.37
N ASP A 348 -23.38 -10.86 31.51
CA ASP A 348 -24.17 -11.82 32.30
C ASP A 348 -25.60 -12.13 31.75
N TYR A 349 -25.74 -12.27 30.42
CA TYR A 349 -26.93 -12.80 29.75
C TYR A 349 -26.69 -14.18 29.11
N THR A 350 -27.68 -15.06 29.21
CA THR A 350 -27.75 -16.32 28.44
C THR A 350 -28.70 -16.25 27.25
N THR A 351 -29.54 -15.20 27.20
CA THR A 351 -30.49 -14.89 26.13
C THR A 351 -30.64 -13.38 26.05
N LEU A 352 -30.67 -12.82 24.85
CA LEU A 352 -30.95 -11.40 24.64
C LEU A 352 -32.39 -11.05 25.00
N PRO A 353 -32.67 -9.77 25.33
CA PRO A 353 -34.04 -9.27 25.44
C PRO A 353 -34.81 -9.31 24.12
N THR A 354 -36.12 -9.03 24.20
CA THR A 354 -36.98 -8.84 23.03
C THR A 354 -37.77 -7.55 23.18
N CYS A 355 -37.72 -6.70 22.16
CA CYS A 355 -38.63 -5.57 21.99
C CYS A 355 -39.69 -5.93 20.94
N THR A 356 -40.96 -6.01 21.35
CA THR A 356 -42.05 -6.41 20.45
C THR A 356 -43.18 -5.37 20.42
N ALA A 357 -43.66 -5.07 19.21
CA ALA A 357 -44.77 -4.14 19.00
C ALA A 357 -46.09 -4.72 19.53
N THR A 358 -46.95 -3.87 20.08
CA THR A 358 -48.24 -4.28 20.65
C THR A 358 -49.42 -4.10 19.69
N CYS A 359 -50.47 -4.90 19.88
CA CYS A 359 -51.74 -4.75 19.18
C CYS A 359 -52.50 -3.53 19.72
N GLY A 360 -52.74 -2.50 18.89
CA GLY A 360 -53.46 -1.30 19.30
C GLY A 360 -54.95 -1.54 19.57
N ASN A 361 -55.53 -0.80 20.52
CA ASN A 361 -56.89 -1.00 21.03
C ASN A 361 -57.75 0.28 20.87
N ASN A 362 -57.71 0.90 19.70
CA ASN A 362 -58.12 2.29 19.41
C ASN A 362 -57.15 3.30 20.03
N ASP A 363 -55.85 2.99 19.96
CA ASP A 363 -54.79 3.83 20.48
C ASP A 363 -54.76 5.13 19.66
N LEU A 364 -54.91 6.28 20.32
CA LEU A 364 -54.92 7.60 19.68
C LEU A 364 -53.50 8.15 19.62
N LEU A 365 -52.96 8.28 18.41
CA LEU A 365 -51.65 8.88 18.15
C LEU A 365 -51.88 10.29 17.56
N THR A 366 -51.25 11.31 18.16
CA THR A 366 -51.50 12.73 17.86
C THR A 366 -50.26 13.48 17.38
N ASP A 367 -49.20 12.76 17.04
CA ASP A 367 -47.95 13.33 16.57
C ASP A 367 -48.07 13.67 15.08
N ASP A 368 -47.37 14.72 14.63
CA ASP A 368 -47.40 15.17 13.24
C ASP A 368 -46.79 14.14 12.27
N SER A 369 -45.99 13.21 12.79
CA SER A 369 -45.52 12.02 12.10
C SER A 369 -45.25 10.89 13.10
N GLY A 370 -45.26 9.64 12.62
CA GLY A 370 -44.97 8.48 13.46
C GLY A 370 -44.94 7.18 12.67
N VAL A 371 -44.70 6.06 13.37
CA VAL A 371 -44.59 4.73 12.78
C VAL A 371 -45.52 3.75 13.49
N LEU A 372 -46.25 2.96 12.72
CA LEU A 372 -47.10 1.86 13.16
C LEU A 372 -46.49 0.53 12.71
N TYR A 373 -46.46 -0.42 13.64
CA TYR A 373 -46.01 -1.79 13.40
C TYR A 373 -47.13 -2.78 13.67
N SER A 374 -47.12 -3.90 12.96
CA SER A 374 -47.96 -5.05 13.30
C SER A 374 -47.63 -5.60 14.71
N PRO A 375 -48.63 -6.13 15.45
CA PRO A 375 -48.37 -6.80 16.73
C PRO A 375 -47.33 -7.92 16.57
N GLY A 376 -46.42 -8.05 17.53
CA GLY A 376 -45.37 -9.07 17.52
C GLY A 376 -44.14 -8.74 16.66
N PHE A 377 -44.18 -7.69 15.83
CA PHE A 377 -43.03 -7.22 15.04
C PHE A 377 -41.82 -7.00 15.97
N PRO A 378 -40.59 -7.45 15.61
CA PRO A 378 -40.16 -7.95 14.30
C PRO A 378 -40.45 -9.44 14.03
N GLY A 379 -41.05 -10.14 14.99
CA GLY A 379 -41.61 -11.48 14.80
C GLY A 379 -42.98 -11.44 14.12
N ASN A 380 -43.57 -12.63 13.94
CA ASN A 380 -44.86 -12.77 13.28
C ASN A 380 -46.01 -12.33 14.21
N TYR A 381 -47.07 -11.75 13.63
CA TYR A 381 -48.34 -11.49 14.33
C TYR A 381 -48.99 -12.80 14.76
N GLN A 382 -50.12 -12.74 15.47
CA GLN A 382 -50.85 -13.93 15.93
C GLN A 382 -52.18 -14.09 15.17
N ASN A 383 -52.64 -15.33 15.03
CA ASN A 383 -53.95 -15.65 14.49
C ASN A 383 -55.07 -15.01 15.34
N ARG A 384 -56.15 -14.56 14.69
CA ARG A 384 -57.37 -13.99 15.28
C ARG A 384 -57.14 -12.71 16.09
N GLN A 385 -56.15 -11.92 15.69
CA GLN A 385 -55.95 -10.58 16.20
C GLN A 385 -56.81 -9.57 15.43
N ARG A 386 -57.25 -8.54 16.16
CA ARG A 386 -57.82 -7.32 15.59
C ARG A 386 -57.16 -6.15 16.29
N CYS A 387 -56.33 -5.41 15.56
CA CYS A 387 -55.58 -4.28 16.09
C CYS A 387 -56.05 -3.00 15.40
N THR A 388 -56.17 -1.93 16.17
CA THR A 388 -56.91 -0.72 15.81
C THR A 388 -56.21 0.52 16.35
N TRP A 389 -56.00 1.52 15.48
CA TRP A 389 -55.31 2.77 15.81
C TRP A 389 -56.06 3.95 15.21
N VAL A 390 -56.11 5.07 15.94
CA VAL A 390 -56.64 6.35 15.47
C VAL A 390 -55.47 7.31 15.33
N LEU A 391 -55.19 7.74 14.10
CA LEU A 391 -54.16 8.72 13.80
C LEU A 391 -54.81 10.09 13.66
N ARG A 392 -54.34 11.07 14.43
CA ARG A 392 -54.70 12.49 14.30
C ARG A 392 -53.43 13.32 14.09
N PRO A 393 -52.87 13.31 12.86
CA PRO A 393 -51.90 14.33 12.45
C PRO A 393 -52.53 15.73 12.50
N ARG A 394 -51.70 16.77 12.33
CA ARG A 394 -52.07 18.19 12.43
C ARG A 394 -53.34 18.55 11.64
N ASP A 395 -54.30 19.21 12.30
CA ASP A 395 -55.54 19.72 11.69
C ASP A 395 -55.26 20.46 10.36
N ASN A 396 -56.14 20.30 9.36
CA ASN A 396 -56.08 20.92 8.02
C ASN A 396 -54.95 20.45 7.06
N HIS A 397 -54.20 19.38 7.38
CA HIS A 397 -53.17 18.82 6.50
C HIS A 397 -53.60 17.47 5.89
N LEU A 398 -53.00 17.07 4.77
CA LEU A 398 -53.11 15.69 4.25
C LEU A 398 -52.33 14.74 5.17
N ALA A 399 -52.82 13.52 5.32
CA ALA A 399 -52.07 12.43 5.92
C ALA A 399 -51.49 11.53 4.81
N LEU A 400 -50.15 11.47 4.71
CA LEU A 400 -49.46 10.51 3.85
C LEU A 400 -49.13 9.25 4.63
N PHE A 401 -49.07 8.13 3.91
CA PHE A 401 -48.85 6.78 4.41
C PHE A 401 -47.88 6.05 3.49
N GLN A 402 -46.70 5.73 4.01
CA GLN A 402 -45.70 4.92 3.31
C GLN A 402 -45.52 3.58 4.02
N LEU A 403 -45.73 2.50 3.28
CA LEU A 403 -45.72 1.13 3.81
C LEU A 403 -44.40 0.45 3.48
N HIS A 404 -43.35 0.79 4.23
CA HIS A 404 -41.99 0.27 4.02
C HIS A 404 -41.88 -1.26 4.04
N PHE A 405 -42.84 -1.95 4.68
CA PHE A 405 -42.87 -3.40 4.75
C PHE A 405 -44.31 -3.92 4.85
N LEU A 406 -44.63 -4.95 4.07
CA LEU A 406 -45.88 -5.72 4.17
C LEU A 406 -45.60 -7.20 3.89
N GLN A 407 -45.96 -8.07 4.84
CA GLN A 407 -45.96 -9.53 4.75
C GLN A 407 -47.12 -10.10 5.60
N THR A 408 -48.31 -10.22 5.01
CA THR A 408 -49.48 -10.89 5.63
C THR A 408 -49.95 -12.08 4.79
N GLU A 409 -50.83 -12.95 5.31
CA GLU A 409 -51.45 -13.99 4.48
C GLU A 409 -52.30 -13.35 3.37
N HIS A 410 -51.89 -13.58 2.12
CA HIS A 410 -52.48 -12.96 0.94
C HIS A 410 -53.97 -13.31 0.78
N PHE A 411 -54.80 -12.28 0.65
CA PHE A 411 -56.28 -12.27 0.67
C PHE A 411 -56.98 -12.56 2.01
N TYR A 412 -56.32 -13.17 3.00
CA TYR A 412 -56.95 -13.56 4.26
C TYR A 412 -56.68 -12.55 5.38
N ASP A 413 -55.41 -12.22 5.65
CA ASP A 413 -55.00 -11.24 6.67
C ASP A 413 -54.86 -9.85 6.06
N LYS A 414 -55.55 -8.85 6.62
CA LYS A 414 -55.73 -7.55 5.99
C LYS A 414 -55.34 -6.37 6.87
N LEU A 415 -54.52 -5.49 6.30
CA LEU A 415 -54.34 -4.12 6.76
C LEU A 415 -55.27 -3.21 5.95
N THR A 416 -56.14 -2.47 6.62
CA THR A 416 -57.10 -1.54 5.99
C THR A 416 -57.03 -0.17 6.65
N VAL A 417 -57.00 0.88 5.83
CA VAL A 417 -56.92 2.28 6.26
C VAL A 417 -58.20 2.99 5.83
N TYR A 418 -58.88 3.63 6.78
CA TYR A 418 -60.15 4.32 6.61
C TYR A 418 -59.98 5.83 6.85
N GLU A 419 -60.68 6.64 6.06
CA GLU A 419 -60.72 8.09 6.21
C GLU A 419 -61.87 8.52 7.12
N GLY A 420 -61.53 9.01 8.31
CA GLY A 420 -62.41 9.22 9.45
C GLY A 420 -62.00 8.36 10.65
N SER A 421 -62.47 8.72 11.84
CA SER A 421 -62.05 8.12 13.13
C SER A 421 -62.53 6.68 13.38
N SER A 422 -63.06 5.98 12.38
CA SER A 422 -63.60 4.62 12.48
C SER A 422 -63.93 4.00 11.12
N GLU A 423 -64.28 2.71 11.11
CA GLU A 423 -64.78 1.92 9.95
C GLU A 423 -66.02 2.48 9.23
N SER A 424 -66.66 3.56 9.69
CA SER A 424 -67.68 4.27 8.90
C SER A 424 -67.09 5.20 7.83
N GLY A 425 -65.76 5.35 7.80
CA GLY A 425 -65.04 6.16 6.82
C GLY A 425 -64.96 5.55 5.42
N ASP A 426 -64.54 6.36 4.46
CA ASP A 426 -64.19 5.88 3.11
C ASP A 426 -62.91 5.04 3.21
N VAL A 427 -62.84 3.87 2.55
CA VAL A 427 -61.62 3.06 2.54
C VAL A 427 -60.59 3.70 1.61
N ILE A 428 -59.47 4.13 2.16
CA ILE A 428 -58.33 4.67 1.40
C ILE A 428 -57.59 3.52 0.72
N VAL A 429 -57.22 2.48 1.49
CA VAL A 429 -56.55 1.29 0.97
C VAL A 429 -56.86 0.05 1.82
N SER A 430 -56.86 -1.14 1.19
CA SER A 430 -56.95 -2.43 1.87
C SER A 430 -55.97 -3.41 1.23
N LEU A 431 -55.09 -3.97 2.04
CA LEU A 431 -53.85 -4.62 1.60
C LEU A 431 -53.68 -6.01 2.23
N SER A 432 -53.08 -6.94 1.48
CA SER A 432 -52.74 -8.28 1.98
C SER A 432 -51.68 -8.96 1.10
N GLY A 433 -50.82 -9.78 1.69
CA GLY A 433 -49.73 -10.45 0.98
C GLY A 433 -48.39 -9.77 1.17
N ARG A 434 -47.57 -9.69 0.11
CA ARG A 434 -46.16 -9.27 0.19
C ARG A 434 -45.77 -8.07 -0.68
N TYR A 435 -46.76 -7.39 -1.26
CA TYR A 435 -46.56 -6.23 -2.12
C TYR A 435 -47.20 -5.02 -1.44
N PRO A 436 -46.42 -4.08 -0.87
CA PRO A 436 -46.95 -2.77 -0.52
C PRO A 436 -47.36 -2.03 -1.80
N PRO A 437 -48.32 -1.09 -1.73
CA PRO A 437 -48.62 -0.17 -2.82
C PRO A 437 -47.56 0.94 -2.90
N ASP A 438 -47.60 1.71 -3.99
CA ASP A 438 -47.02 3.05 -4.03
C ASP A 438 -47.66 3.97 -2.96
N ASP A 439 -47.02 5.10 -2.64
CA ASP A 439 -47.40 6.00 -1.54
C ASP A 439 -48.90 6.35 -1.51
N VAL A 440 -49.52 6.12 -0.35
CA VAL A 440 -50.97 6.27 -0.15
C VAL A 440 -51.25 7.58 0.59
N PHE A 441 -52.25 8.34 0.14
CA PHE A 441 -52.59 9.66 0.68
C PHE A 441 -54.07 9.74 1.08
N SER A 442 -54.39 10.53 2.11
CA SER A 442 -55.77 10.90 2.45
C SER A 442 -56.40 11.72 1.32
N SER A 443 -57.72 11.57 1.09
CA SER A 443 -58.44 12.33 0.07
C SER A 443 -58.93 13.70 0.57
N LYS A 444 -58.89 13.90 1.89
CA LYS A 444 -59.33 15.09 2.63
C LYS A 444 -58.22 15.54 3.57
N THR A 445 -58.29 16.80 4.00
CA THR A 445 -57.30 17.45 4.88
C THR A 445 -57.75 17.59 6.34
N THR A 446 -58.91 17.04 6.73
CA THR A 446 -59.61 17.44 7.98
C THR A 446 -59.93 16.31 8.94
N ASP A 447 -59.63 15.06 8.59
CA ASP A 447 -60.25 13.89 9.20
C ASP A 447 -59.20 13.01 9.88
N ASP A 448 -59.51 12.47 11.08
CA ASP A 448 -58.76 11.38 11.70
C ASP A 448 -58.58 10.22 10.69
N ILE A 449 -57.49 9.47 10.75
CA ILE A 449 -57.30 8.26 9.95
C ILE A 449 -57.32 7.02 10.84
N TYR A 450 -58.17 6.05 10.51
CA TYR A 450 -58.36 4.84 11.31
C TYR A 450 -57.72 3.62 10.62
N VAL A 451 -56.75 3.01 11.28
CA VAL A 451 -55.97 1.87 10.77
C VAL A 451 -56.41 0.60 11.48
N VAL A 452 -56.69 -0.45 10.70
CA VAL A 452 -57.13 -1.75 11.21
C VAL A 452 -56.28 -2.87 10.63
N LEU A 453 -55.74 -3.74 11.48
CA LEU A 453 -55.27 -5.07 11.11
C LEU A 453 -56.29 -6.11 11.56
N GLU A 454 -56.78 -6.95 10.66
CA GLU A 454 -57.61 -8.11 10.97
C GLU A 454 -56.91 -9.40 10.52
N THR A 455 -56.79 -10.41 11.39
CA THR A 455 -56.12 -11.68 11.07
C THR A 455 -57.01 -12.93 11.23
N ASP A 456 -56.73 -13.93 10.40
CA ASP A 456 -57.44 -15.19 10.21
C ASP A 456 -57.20 -16.21 11.36
N ALA A 457 -57.81 -17.39 11.29
CA ALA A 457 -57.56 -18.49 12.20
C ALA A 457 -56.21 -19.23 11.98
N THR A 458 -55.47 -18.91 10.92
CA THR A 458 -54.29 -19.64 10.41
C THR A 458 -53.19 -18.70 9.87
N ASN A 459 -52.00 -19.26 9.63
CA ASN A 459 -50.93 -18.71 8.77
C ASN A 459 -50.38 -17.30 9.07
N THR A 460 -49.81 -17.10 10.26
CA THR A 460 -49.07 -15.89 10.66
C THR A 460 -47.80 -15.63 9.82
N ASP A 461 -47.64 -14.44 9.24
CA ASP A 461 -46.39 -13.93 8.64
C ASP A 461 -45.86 -12.68 9.41
N ARG A 462 -44.82 -12.00 8.95
CA ARG A 462 -44.12 -10.91 9.69
C ARG A 462 -44.92 -9.60 9.89
N GLY A 463 -46.02 -9.40 9.20
CA GLY A 463 -46.92 -8.25 9.39
C GLY A 463 -46.55 -7.01 8.57
N PHE A 464 -46.38 -5.84 9.20
CA PHE A 464 -46.16 -4.58 8.49
C PHE A 464 -45.35 -3.54 9.28
N ASN A 465 -44.76 -2.60 8.52
CA ASN A 465 -44.19 -1.34 9.00
C ASN A 465 -44.77 -0.19 8.16
N LEU A 466 -45.47 0.74 8.80
CA LEU A 466 -46.26 1.83 8.20
C LEU A 466 -45.86 3.17 8.84
N THR A 467 -45.20 4.04 8.08
CA THR A 467 -44.93 5.42 8.51
C THR A 467 -46.05 6.34 8.04
N TYR A 468 -46.42 7.32 8.87
CA TYR A 468 -47.41 8.35 8.56
C TYR A 468 -46.89 9.75 8.87
N TRP A 469 -47.33 10.76 8.12
CA TRP A 469 -47.02 12.17 8.41
C TRP A 469 -48.05 13.16 7.84
N ALA A 470 -48.13 14.33 8.48
CA ALA A 470 -48.86 15.51 8.02
C ALA A 470 -48.12 16.20 6.85
N SER A 471 -48.86 16.63 5.82
CA SER A 471 -48.30 17.31 4.66
C SER A 471 -49.26 18.30 4.00
N ASP A 472 -48.74 19.33 3.36
CA ASP A 472 -49.50 20.23 2.48
C ASP A 472 -49.53 19.75 1.01
N CYS A 473 -48.55 18.91 0.63
CA CYS A 473 -48.35 18.46 -0.74
C CYS A 473 -48.08 16.95 -0.85
N PRO A 474 -48.51 16.29 -1.94
CA PRO A 474 -48.10 14.92 -2.24
C PRO A 474 -46.59 14.83 -2.47
N PHE A 475 -46.03 13.62 -2.41
CA PHE A 475 -44.61 13.41 -2.73
C PHE A 475 -44.31 13.86 -4.17
N PRO A 476 -43.12 14.43 -4.45
CA PRO A 476 -42.74 14.79 -5.81
C PRO A 476 -42.82 13.61 -6.79
N PRO A 477 -43.53 13.73 -7.94
CA PRO A 477 -43.55 12.68 -8.94
C PRO A 477 -42.17 12.52 -9.59
N SER A 478 -41.72 11.27 -9.72
CA SER A 478 -40.46 10.90 -10.39
C SER A 478 -40.60 11.05 -11.91
N ILE A 479 -39.88 11.99 -12.50
CA ILE A 479 -39.88 12.19 -13.96
C ILE A 479 -38.98 11.18 -14.67
N SER A 480 -39.42 10.61 -15.78
CA SER A 480 -38.59 9.65 -16.55
C SER A 480 -37.39 10.35 -17.22
N ASN A 481 -36.19 9.79 -17.05
CA ASN A 481 -34.91 10.35 -17.50
C ASN A 481 -34.57 11.73 -16.86
N GLY A 482 -34.88 11.87 -15.57
CA GLY A 482 -34.48 13.02 -14.76
C GLY A 482 -34.69 12.77 -13.27
N VAL A 483 -34.11 13.67 -12.48
CA VAL A 483 -34.23 13.68 -11.02
C VAL A 483 -35.07 14.86 -10.55
N SER A 484 -35.72 14.67 -9.39
CA SER A 484 -36.47 15.72 -8.71
C SER A 484 -35.93 15.90 -7.29
N SER A 485 -35.87 17.14 -6.82
CA SER A 485 -35.21 17.53 -5.57
C SER A 485 -36.09 18.55 -4.84
N PHE A 486 -36.30 18.38 -3.54
CA PHE A 486 -37.28 19.18 -2.79
C PHE A 486 -36.80 19.57 -1.40
N SER A 487 -37.27 20.71 -0.89
CA SER A 487 -36.93 21.24 0.45
C SER A 487 -37.94 20.90 1.55
N GLY A 488 -38.87 19.98 1.27
CA GLY A 488 -39.95 19.54 2.16
C GLY A 488 -41.30 19.45 1.44
N GLN A 489 -42.34 18.99 2.15
CA GLN A 489 -43.70 18.86 1.61
C GLN A 489 -44.72 19.79 2.29
N LEU A 490 -44.26 20.72 3.13
CA LEU A 490 -45.08 21.75 3.78
C LEU A 490 -45.15 23.02 2.92
N ALA A 491 -46.17 23.84 3.17
CA ALA A 491 -46.44 25.06 2.43
C ALA A 491 -45.22 26.01 2.39
N GLY A 492 -44.87 26.45 1.17
CA GLY A 492 -43.68 27.26 0.91
C GLY A 492 -42.42 26.47 0.56
N ALA A 493 -42.42 25.13 0.69
CA ALA A 493 -41.33 24.30 0.18
C ALA A 493 -41.22 24.39 -1.35
N THR A 494 -40.02 24.12 -1.86
CA THR A 494 -39.67 24.21 -3.29
C THR A 494 -39.25 22.84 -3.80
N LEU A 495 -39.81 22.45 -4.94
CA LEU A 495 -39.45 21.27 -5.74
C LEU A 495 -38.81 21.74 -7.05
N GLN A 496 -37.62 21.23 -7.35
CA GLN A 496 -36.84 21.51 -8.55
C GLN A 496 -36.56 20.20 -9.31
N TYR A 497 -36.80 20.24 -10.62
CA TYR A 497 -36.58 19.16 -11.57
C TYR A 497 -35.35 19.43 -12.44
N SER A 498 -34.61 18.38 -12.77
CA SER A 498 -33.50 18.42 -13.73
C SER A 498 -33.39 17.10 -14.48
N CYS A 499 -33.17 17.14 -15.79
CA CYS A 499 -33.03 15.93 -16.58
C CYS A 499 -31.65 15.29 -16.47
N ASP A 500 -31.59 14.00 -16.76
CA ASP A 500 -30.35 13.23 -16.85
C ASP A 500 -29.49 13.71 -18.03
N PRO A 501 -28.16 13.47 -18.01
CA PRO A 501 -27.27 13.82 -19.11
C PRO A 501 -27.83 13.36 -20.47
N GLY A 502 -27.87 14.28 -21.44
CA GLY A 502 -28.42 14.02 -22.77
C GLY A 502 -29.94 14.11 -22.90
N HIS A 503 -30.65 14.62 -21.89
CA HIS A 503 -32.07 14.93 -21.96
C HIS A 503 -32.34 16.42 -21.65
N VAL A 504 -33.38 16.99 -22.27
CA VAL A 504 -33.79 18.40 -22.13
C VAL A 504 -35.13 18.49 -21.41
N LEU A 505 -35.23 19.38 -20.42
CA LEU A 505 -36.43 19.59 -19.61
C LEU A 505 -37.46 20.45 -20.35
N ILE A 506 -38.63 19.88 -20.59
CA ILE A 506 -39.79 20.52 -21.22
C ILE A 506 -40.89 20.68 -20.16
N GLY A 507 -40.91 21.84 -19.50
CA GLY A 507 -41.90 22.21 -18.49
C GLY A 507 -41.39 23.31 -17.55
N ALA A 508 -41.97 23.41 -16.35
CA ALA A 508 -41.45 24.30 -15.30
C ALA A 508 -40.30 23.59 -14.57
N PRO A 509 -39.10 24.20 -14.44
CA PRO A 509 -38.00 23.59 -13.68
C PRO A 509 -38.25 23.61 -12.18
N ASN A 510 -38.99 24.60 -11.68
CA ASN A 510 -39.25 24.80 -10.25
C ASN A 510 -40.77 24.94 -10.01
N THR A 511 -41.25 24.37 -8.91
CA THR A 511 -42.62 24.49 -8.41
C THR A 511 -42.62 24.62 -6.89
N THR A 512 -43.56 25.38 -6.32
CA THR A 512 -43.71 25.57 -4.87
C THR A 512 -44.91 24.82 -4.31
N CYS A 513 -44.78 24.29 -3.11
CA CYS A 513 -45.88 23.70 -2.36
C CYS A 513 -46.81 24.81 -1.81
N VAL A 514 -48.12 24.66 -1.99
CA VAL A 514 -49.15 25.62 -1.57
C VAL A 514 -50.20 24.92 -0.72
N GLU A 515 -50.40 25.45 0.51
CA GLU A 515 -51.39 25.02 1.50
C GLU A 515 -52.76 24.74 0.87
N GLY A 516 -53.26 23.51 1.02
CA GLY A 516 -54.56 23.07 0.49
C GLY A 516 -54.71 23.04 -1.05
N VAL A 517 -53.61 23.19 -1.81
CA VAL A 517 -53.62 23.20 -3.29
C VAL A 517 -52.63 22.21 -3.89
N GLY A 518 -51.52 21.90 -3.20
CA GLY A 518 -50.46 21.04 -3.71
C GLY A 518 -49.37 21.81 -4.48
N TRP A 519 -48.68 21.13 -5.40
CA TRP A 519 -47.60 21.73 -6.20
C TRP A 519 -48.14 22.74 -7.23
N SER A 520 -47.61 23.96 -7.20
CA SER A 520 -48.10 25.14 -7.96
C SER A 520 -48.08 25.04 -9.50
N ALA A 521 -47.39 24.07 -10.06
CA ALA A 521 -47.15 23.89 -11.49
C ALA A 521 -47.08 22.38 -11.83
N PRO A 522 -47.53 21.97 -13.03
CA PRO A 522 -47.56 20.57 -13.44
C PRO A 522 -46.16 20.01 -13.72
N GLU A 523 -46.08 18.69 -13.69
CA GLU A 523 -44.89 17.87 -13.94
C GLU A 523 -44.24 18.19 -15.32
N PRO A 524 -42.91 18.41 -15.39
CA PRO A 524 -42.18 18.57 -16.64
C PRO A 524 -41.78 17.23 -17.25
N THR A 525 -41.44 17.20 -18.54
CA THR A 525 -40.97 15.98 -19.24
C THR A 525 -39.54 16.12 -19.74
N CYS A 526 -38.73 15.07 -19.61
CA CYS A 526 -37.37 15.01 -20.14
C CYS A 526 -37.36 14.33 -21.52
N GLN A 527 -36.85 15.04 -22.53
CA GLN A 527 -36.81 14.54 -23.92
C GLN A 527 -35.36 14.37 -24.39
N ILE A 528 -35.07 13.23 -25.02
CA ILE A 528 -33.70 12.86 -25.42
C ILE A 528 -33.15 13.79 -26.52
N VAL A 529 -31.92 14.25 -26.32
CA VAL A 529 -31.18 15.08 -27.27
C VAL A 529 -30.95 14.31 -28.57
N THR A 530 -31.11 14.99 -29.70
CA THR A 530 -30.94 14.42 -31.06
C THR A 530 -29.98 15.29 -31.87
N CYS A 531 -28.93 14.67 -32.40
CA CYS A 531 -27.90 15.32 -33.21
C CYS A 531 -28.29 15.40 -34.71
N PRO A 532 -27.67 16.31 -35.49
CA PRO A 532 -27.88 16.42 -36.94
C PRO A 532 -27.56 15.12 -37.70
N ALA A 533 -28.10 14.97 -38.92
CA ALA A 533 -27.69 13.87 -39.80
C ALA A 533 -26.22 14.04 -40.25
N LEU A 534 -25.45 12.95 -40.23
CA LEU A 534 -24.04 12.96 -40.61
C LEU A 534 -23.82 13.16 -42.14
N PRO A 535 -22.72 13.81 -42.55
CA PRO A 535 -22.40 14.04 -43.96
C PRO A 535 -21.97 12.75 -44.66
N SER A 536 -22.30 12.63 -45.96
CA SER A 536 -21.97 11.46 -46.79
C SER A 536 -21.20 11.84 -48.08
N PRO A 537 -19.96 12.37 -47.99
CA PRO A 537 -19.14 12.67 -49.16
C PRO A 537 -18.64 11.39 -49.85
N SER A 538 -18.34 11.47 -51.15
CA SER A 538 -18.27 10.31 -52.06
C SER A 538 -17.15 9.28 -51.81
N GLN A 539 -16.19 9.57 -50.93
CA GLN A 539 -15.12 8.63 -50.54
C GLN A 539 -15.22 8.18 -49.06
N LEU A 540 -16.13 8.75 -48.28
CA LEU A 540 -16.32 8.41 -46.86
C LEU A 540 -17.39 7.32 -46.71
N VAL A 541 -17.04 6.27 -46.00
CA VAL A 541 -17.91 5.14 -45.68
C VAL A 541 -18.31 5.23 -44.21
N VAL A 542 -19.56 5.65 -43.97
CA VAL A 542 -20.16 5.64 -42.63
C VAL A 542 -20.66 4.23 -42.32
N SER A 543 -20.34 3.73 -41.13
CA SER A 543 -20.63 2.37 -40.67
C SER A 543 -21.06 2.36 -39.20
N ASN A 544 -21.67 1.26 -38.75
CA ASN A 544 -22.17 1.08 -37.37
C ASN A 544 -23.18 2.14 -36.86
N HIS A 545 -23.78 2.93 -37.76
CA HIS A 545 -24.71 4.02 -37.40
C HIS A 545 -26.09 3.47 -36.98
N VAL A 546 -26.32 3.33 -35.67
CA VAL A 546 -27.57 2.78 -35.12
C VAL A 546 -28.68 3.84 -34.98
N CYS A 547 -28.33 5.06 -34.58
CA CYS A 547 -29.30 6.10 -34.19
C CYS A 547 -28.66 7.50 -34.17
N MET A 548 -29.48 8.56 -34.02
CA MET A 548 -29.06 9.97 -33.99
C MET A 548 -29.27 10.66 -32.62
N THR A 549 -29.69 9.91 -31.60
CA THR A 549 -29.90 10.42 -30.24
C THR A 549 -28.62 10.41 -29.41
N TYR A 550 -28.63 11.06 -28.25
CA TYR A 550 -27.53 11.06 -27.29
C TYR A 550 -26.95 9.65 -27.05
N GLY A 551 -25.61 9.55 -26.97
CA GLY A 551 -24.89 8.29 -26.75
C GLY A 551 -24.78 7.39 -27.99
N CYS A 552 -25.56 7.61 -29.05
CA CYS A 552 -25.39 6.89 -30.31
C CYS A 552 -24.03 7.23 -30.95
N SER A 553 -23.40 6.24 -31.59
CA SER A 553 -22.11 6.44 -32.27
C SER A 553 -22.14 5.97 -33.73
N ALA A 554 -21.18 6.48 -34.52
CA ALA A 554 -20.97 6.10 -35.91
C ALA A 554 -19.46 6.00 -36.20
N SER A 555 -19.07 4.97 -36.96
CA SER A 555 -17.67 4.69 -37.32
C SER A 555 -17.39 5.13 -38.77
N PHE A 556 -16.27 5.80 -38.98
CA PHE A 556 -15.84 6.32 -40.29
C PHE A 556 -14.69 5.49 -40.87
N SER A 557 -14.77 5.21 -42.16
CA SER A 557 -13.67 4.65 -42.96
C SER A 557 -13.67 5.25 -44.36
N CYS A 558 -12.64 4.99 -45.15
CA CYS A 558 -12.49 5.52 -46.51
C CYS A 558 -12.58 4.42 -47.57
N SER A 559 -12.90 4.81 -48.81
CA SER A 559 -12.88 3.95 -49.99
C SER A 559 -11.45 3.44 -50.32
N THR A 560 -11.36 2.31 -51.02
CA THR A 560 -10.08 1.70 -51.42
C THR A 560 -9.18 2.68 -52.18
N GLY A 561 -7.96 2.90 -51.69
CA GLY A 561 -7.00 3.88 -52.24
C GLY A 561 -6.94 5.19 -51.45
N PHE A 562 -7.86 5.38 -50.49
CA PHE A 562 -7.92 6.54 -49.61
C PHE A 562 -7.79 6.15 -48.13
N GLU A 563 -7.31 7.07 -47.32
CA GLU A 563 -7.18 6.98 -45.86
C GLU A 563 -7.81 8.22 -45.19
N LEU A 564 -8.14 8.15 -43.90
CA LEU A 564 -8.63 9.31 -43.15
C LEU A 564 -7.49 10.34 -43.02
N THR A 565 -7.81 11.64 -43.06
CA THR A 565 -6.80 12.67 -42.75
C THR A 565 -6.38 12.57 -41.27
N PRO A 566 -5.15 13.00 -40.88
CA PRO A 566 -4.67 12.89 -39.50
C PRO A 566 -5.57 13.55 -38.44
N ASP A 567 -6.30 14.61 -38.82
CA ASP A 567 -7.22 15.35 -37.95
C ASP A 567 -8.65 14.76 -37.91
N SER A 568 -8.94 13.74 -38.73
CA SER A 568 -10.27 13.12 -38.83
C SER A 568 -10.47 12.03 -37.76
N PRO A 569 -11.53 12.08 -36.94
CA PRO A 569 -11.83 11.03 -35.99
C PRO A 569 -12.33 9.76 -36.69
N GLY A 570 -11.88 8.58 -36.26
CA GLY A 570 -12.36 7.29 -36.78
C GLY A 570 -13.76 6.89 -36.29
N GLN A 571 -14.27 7.55 -35.25
CA GLN A 571 -15.61 7.36 -34.69
C GLN A 571 -16.10 8.68 -34.08
N THR A 572 -17.41 8.91 -34.10
CA THR A 572 -18.06 10.04 -33.42
C THR A 572 -19.25 9.57 -32.58
N VAL A 573 -19.60 10.33 -31.55
CA VAL A 573 -20.70 10.07 -30.60
C VAL A 573 -21.58 11.32 -30.48
N CYS A 574 -22.90 11.15 -30.41
CA CYS A 574 -23.84 12.26 -30.22
C CYS A 574 -23.80 12.74 -28.76
N GLN A 575 -23.48 14.02 -28.57
CA GLN A 575 -23.21 14.65 -27.27
C GLN A 575 -24.46 15.34 -26.69
N ALA A 576 -24.39 15.68 -25.39
CA ALA A 576 -25.53 16.24 -24.64
C ALA A 576 -25.93 17.66 -25.07
N ASP A 577 -25.09 18.36 -25.86
CA ASP A 577 -25.39 19.66 -26.46
C ASP A 577 -26.05 19.55 -27.85
N GLY A 578 -26.27 18.33 -28.35
CA GLY A 578 -26.83 18.07 -29.68
C GLY A 578 -25.79 18.09 -30.80
N THR A 579 -24.49 18.07 -30.50
CA THR A 579 -23.42 18.00 -31.50
C THR A 579 -22.77 16.62 -31.59
N TRP A 580 -22.06 16.35 -32.68
CA TRP A 580 -21.29 15.13 -32.87
C TRP A 580 -19.84 15.35 -32.45
N SER A 581 -19.29 14.46 -31.63
CA SER A 581 -17.93 14.60 -31.07
C SER A 581 -16.83 14.56 -32.13
N GLY A 582 -15.98 15.59 -32.17
CA GLY A 582 -14.76 15.62 -32.98
C GLY A 582 -14.76 16.70 -34.07
N GLN A 583 -14.00 16.48 -35.13
CA GLN A 583 -14.00 17.29 -36.35
C GLN A 583 -14.70 16.53 -37.50
N GLU A 584 -15.13 17.24 -38.54
CA GLU A 584 -15.77 16.62 -39.70
C GLU A 584 -14.77 15.72 -40.46
N PRO A 585 -15.08 14.42 -40.66
CA PRO A 585 -14.12 13.46 -41.21
C PRO A 585 -13.94 13.61 -42.73
N ALA A 586 -12.68 13.58 -43.16
CA ALA A 586 -12.26 13.68 -44.55
C ALA A 586 -11.30 12.55 -44.95
N CYS A 587 -11.31 12.18 -46.24
CA CYS A 587 -10.45 11.17 -46.82
C CYS A 587 -9.41 11.79 -47.77
N GLN A 588 -8.14 11.38 -47.66
CA GLN A 588 -7.03 11.74 -48.54
C GLN A 588 -6.51 10.52 -49.32
N VAL A 589 -5.82 10.73 -50.44
CA VAL A 589 -5.29 9.63 -51.27
C VAL A 589 -3.99 9.07 -50.68
N ILE A 590 -3.81 7.75 -50.71
CA ILE A 590 -2.60 7.09 -50.21
C ILE A 590 -1.42 7.34 -51.17
N HIS A 591 -0.24 7.63 -50.61
CA HIS A 591 1.00 7.86 -51.37
C HIS A 591 2.09 6.85 -50.99
N CYS A 592 2.83 6.36 -51.99
CA CYS A 592 4.01 5.50 -51.81
C CYS A 592 5.31 6.31 -51.61
N PRO A 593 6.35 5.76 -50.95
CA PRO A 593 7.64 6.44 -50.74
C PRO A 593 8.35 6.85 -52.03
N ALA A 594 9.20 7.89 -51.99
CA ALA A 594 10.04 8.25 -53.13
C ALA A 594 11.15 7.21 -53.38
N LEU A 595 11.27 6.74 -54.63
CA LEU A 595 12.26 5.73 -55.03
C LEU A 595 13.64 6.35 -55.29
N GLN A 596 14.70 5.66 -54.85
CA GLN A 596 16.09 6.11 -55.01
C GLN A 596 16.65 5.75 -56.39
N ARG A 597 17.45 6.67 -56.96
CA ARG A 597 18.04 6.50 -58.29
C ARG A 597 19.12 5.41 -58.28
N PRO A 598 19.06 4.39 -59.17
CA PRO A 598 20.11 3.37 -59.26
C PRO A 598 21.40 3.93 -59.88
N GLU A 599 22.54 3.44 -59.40
CA GLU A 599 23.87 3.77 -59.92
C GLU A 599 24.00 3.33 -61.39
N TYR A 600 24.65 4.16 -62.22
CA TYR A 600 24.69 4.03 -63.70
C TYR A 600 23.31 3.97 -64.40
N GLY A 601 22.21 4.31 -63.71
CA GLY A 601 20.85 4.34 -64.27
C GLY A 601 20.12 5.67 -64.08
N LYS A 602 18.83 5.68 -64.39
CA LYS A 602 17.88 6.79 -64.16
C LYS A 602 16.46 6.27 -63.92
N ILE A 603 15.63 7.13 -63.33
CA ILE A 603 14.20 6.90 -63.09
C ILE A 603 13.39 7.72 -64.12
N LEU A 604 12.26 7.17 -64.56
CA LEU A 604 11.27 7.79 -65.43
C LEU A 604 9.91 7.83 -64.72
N GLY A 605 9.41 9.04 -64.46
CA GLY A 605 8.21 9.28 -63.65
C GLY A 605 8.52 9.70 -62.20
N ASN A 606 7.57 10.41 -61.57
CA ASN A 606 7.70 10.94 -60.20
C ASN A 606 6.38 10.92 -59.40
N GLU A 607 5.28 10.43 -59.97
CA GLU A 607 3.99 10.35 -59.28
C GLU A 607 4.00 9.24 -58.24
N THR A 608 3.58 9.55 -57.01
CA THR A 608 3.56 8.59 -55.88
C THR A 608 2.17 8.21 -55.41
N ALA A 609 1.11 8.79 -55.96
CA ALA A 609 -0.27 8.51 -55.54
C ALA A 609 -0.68 7.08 -55.92
N TRP A 610 -1.63 6.51 -55.17
CA TRP A 610 -2.21 5.19 -55.41
C TRP A 610 -2.53 4.94 -56.89
N GLY A 611 -1.99 3.85 -57.44
CA GLY A 611 -2.15 3.46 -58.85
C GLY A 611 -1.10 4.03 -59.83
N SER A 612 -0.20 4.92 -59.40
CA SER A 612 0.87 5.46 -60.25
C SER A 612 1.90 4.39 -60.66
N VAL A 613 2.65 4.65 -61.74
CA VAL A 613 3.68 3.74 -62.28
C VAL A 613 4.98 4.51 -62.56
N ILE A 614 6.11 3.90 -62.23
CA ILE A 614 7.47 4.44 -62.43
C ILE A 614 8.34 3.41 -63.17
N GLU A 615 9.17 3.86 -64.11
CA GLU A 615 10.03 3.03 -64.98
C GLU A 615 11.54 3.36 -64.79
N PHE A 616 12.43 2.43 -65.16
CA PHE A 616 13.88 2.51 -64.95
C PHE A 616 14.70 2.22 -66.22
N GLU A 617 15.88 2.84 -66.36
CA GLU A 617 16.81 2.62 -67.49
C GLU A 617 18.28 2.59 -67.01
N CYS A 618 19.07 1.62 -67.47
CA CYS A 618 20.50 1.43 -67.13
C CYS A 618 21.45 1.72 -68.31
N LYS A 619 22.49 2.55 -68.09
CA LYS A 619 23.44 3.02 -69.12
C LYS A 619 24.25 1.90 -69.80
N TYR A 620 24.70 0.92 -69.03
CA TYR A 620 25.52 -0.21 -69.50
C TYR A 620 24.75 -1.54 -69.50
N GLY A 621 23.41 -1.46 -69.50
CA GLY A 621 22.52 -2.60 -69.29
C GLY A 621 22.30 -2.94 -67.82
N PHE A 622 21.24 -3.71 -67.58
CA PHE A 622 20.83 -4.19 -66.26
C PHE A 622 21.68 -5.39 -65.83
N SER A 623 21.90 -5.55 -64.52
CA SER A 623 22.38 -6.79 -63.90
C SER A 623 21.26 -7.51 -63.15
N GLN A 624 20.36 -6.78 -62.47
CA GLN A 624 19.20 -7.34 -61.78
C GLN A 624 18.09 -6.27 -61.58
N GLY A 625 16.83 -6.70 -61.42
CA GLY A 625 15.73 -5.85 -60.95
C GLY A 625 14.45 -5.84 -61.82
N SER A 626 13.48 -5.02 -61.44
CA SER A 626 12.25 -4.77 -62.20
C SER A 626 12.37 -3.52 -63.08
N THR A 627 11.90 -3.57 -64.34
CA THR A 627 11.95 -2.41 -65.24
C THR A 627 10.93 -1.33 -64.90
N PHE A 628 9.81 -1.69 -64.23
CA PHE A 628 8.82 -0.75 -63.72
C PHE A 628 8.24 -1.21 -62.37
N ARG A 629 7.62 -0.29 -61.64
CA ARG A 629 6.96 -0.50 -60.33
C ARG A 629 5.65 0.30 -60.25
N THR A 630 4.68 -0.18 -59.48
CA THR A 630 3.34 0.42 -59.35
C THR A 630 3.00 0.68 -57.87
N CYS A 631 2.40 1.83 -57.55
CA CYS A 631 1.98 2.17 -56.20
C CYS A 631 0.68 1.46 -55.81
N GLN A 632 0.70 0.72 -54.70
CA GLN A 632 -0.39 -0.16 -54.24
C GLN A 632 -1.19 0.43 -53.07
N GLY A 633 -2.37 -0.13 -52.80
CA GLY A 633 -3.31 0.35 -51.76
C GLY A 633 -2.84 0.23 -50.31
N ALA A 634 -1.62 -0.26 -50.07
CA ALA A 634 -0.97 -0.33 -48.77
C ALA A 634 0.22 0.65 -48.65
N GLY A 635 0.34 1.63 -49.57
CA GLY A 635 1.48 2.56 -49.61
C GLY A 635 2.79 1.94 -50.12
N THR A 636 2.73 0.76 -50.74
CA THR A 636 3.91 -0.02 -51.17
C THR A 636 4.09 -0.04 -52.69
N TRP A 637 5.35 -0.04 -53.14
CA TRP A 637 5.70 -0.25 -54.56
C TRP A 637 5.83 -1.75 -54.89
N SER A 638 5.12 -2.19 -55.93
CA SER A 638 5.31 -3.53 -56.51
C SER A 638 6.72 -3.71 -57.10
N GLY A 639 7.15 -4.96 -57.31
CA GLY A 639 8.44 -5.27 -57.96
C GLY A 639 9.69 -5.14 -57.07
N ASN A 640 10.84 -5.44 -57.66
CA ASN A 640 12.15 -5.50 -56.99
C ASN A 640 13.06 -4.33 -57.39
N ASP A 641 14.03 -4.01 -56.54
CA ASP A 641 15.01 -2.92 -56.76
C ASP A 641 15.97 -3.21 -57.94
N VAL A 642 16.61 -2.16 -58.47
CA VAL A 642 17.27 -2.15 -59.79
C VAL A 642 18.78 -1.92 -59.69
N ILE A 643 19.55 -2.73 -60.44
CA ILE A 643 21.03 -2.72 -60.46
C ILE A 643 21.52 -2.73 -61.92
N CYS A 644 22.57 -1.95 -62.21
CA CYS A 644 23.17 -1.79 -63.54
C CYS A 644 24.61 -2.35 -63.60
N LYS A 645 25.17 -2.56 -64.81
CA LYS A 645 26.58 -3.00 -65.01
C LYS A 645 27.61 -1.84 -64.90
N ALA A 646 28.87 -2.18 -64.59
CA ALA A 646 30.02 -1.27 -64.39
C ALA A 646 31.14 -1.48 -65.44
N PRO A 647 32.11 -0.53 -65.63
CA PRO A 647 32.97 -0.49 -66.82
C PRO A 647 34.32 -1.22 -66.76
N ILE A 648 34.87 -1.56 -65.60
CA ILE A 648 36.20 -2.23 -65.45
C ILE A 648 36.17 -3.46 -64.53
N GLN A 649 35.23 -3.52 -63.60
CA GLN A 649 35.20 -4.60 -62.62
C GLN A 649 34.87 -5.94 -63.29
N CYS A 650 35.80 -6.89 -63.23
CA CYS A 650 35.62 -8.23 -63.74
C CYS A 650 36.37 -9.28 -62.91
N GLU A 651 35.58 -10.12 -62.24
CA GLU A 651 36.03 -11.35 -61.56
C GLU A 651 35.81 -12.58 -62.48
N PHE A 652 35.64 -12.37 -63.80
CA PHE A 652 35.45 -13.38 -64.87
C PHE A 652 34.44 -14.53 -64.63
N GLU A 653 33.57 -14.49 -63.62
CA GLU A 653 32.64 -15.60 -63.32
C GLU A 653 31.59 -15.87 -64.41
N ALA A 654 30.97 -14.83 -64.98
CA ALA A 654 29.86 -14.98 -65.93
C ALA A 654 30.33 -14.87 -67.40
N ASP A 655 30.67 -13.66 -67.83
CA ASP A 655 31.17 -13.28 -69.16
C ASP A 655 32.60 -12.68 -69.02
N PHE A 656 33.10 -12.00 -70.06
CA PHE A 656 34.29 -11.13 -69.93
C PHE A 656 33.90 -9.72 -69.39
N CYS A 657 32.73 -9.60 -68.75
CA CYS A 657 32.18 -8.38 -68.20
C CYS A 657 32.03 -7.26 -69.25
N SER A 658 32.89 -6.24 -69.17
CA SER A 658 32.98 -5.12 -70.11
C SER A 658 34.17 -5.26 -71.09
N TYR A 659 35.04 -6.25 -70.91
CA TYR A 659 36.22 -6.43 -71.74
C TYR A 659 35.89 -7.03 -73.11
N GLU A 660 36.57 -6.54 -74.13
CA GLU A 660 36.59 -7.09 -75.48
C GLU A 660 37.95 -7.77 -75.73
N GLN A 661 37.93 -8.87 -76.50
CA GLN A 661 39.15 -9.46 -77.05
C GLN A 661 39.81 -8.51 -78.04
N GLY A 662 41.11 -8.70 -78.25
CA GLY A 662 41.84 -8.10 -79.34
C GLY A 662 41.29 -8.48 -80.72
N ARG A 663 41.79 -7.79 -81.76
CA ARG A 663 41.42 -8.01 -83.17
C ARG A 663 42.60 -7.76 -84.11
N SER A 664 43.81 -7.66 -83.57
CA SER A 664 45.05 -7.25 -84.26
C SER A 664 46.29 -7.87 -83.57
N ASP A 665 46.09 -9.10 -83.13
CA ASP A 665 46.91 -9.97 -82.31
C ASP A 665 46.68 -11.40 -82.81
N ASP A 666 47.53 -12.33 -82.38
CA ASP A 666 47.65 -13.64 -83.01
C ASP A 666 46.62 -14.66 -82.51
N PHE A 667 46.08 -14.47 -81.29
CA PHE A 667 45.02 -15.29 -80.69
C PHE A 667 44.30 -14.58 -79.51
N ASP A 668 43.16 -15.13 -79.08
CA ASP A 668 42.30 -14.59 -78.01
C ASP A 668 42.64 -15.15 -76.61
N TRP A 669 42.33 -14.39 -75.55
CA TRP A 669 42.38 -14.89 -74.17
C TRP A 669 41.23 -15.88 -73.88
N THR A 670 41.52 -17.02 -73.27
CA THR A 670 40.53 -18.07 -72.93
C THR A 670 40.13 -18.01 -71.46
N ARG A 671 38.89 -18.41 -71.11
CA ARG A 671 38.43 -18.55 -69.72
C ARG A 671 38.35 -20.00 -69.27
N THR A 672 38.83 -20.29 -68.07
CA THR A 672 38.73 -21.62 -67.42
C THR A 672 38.59 -21.46 -65.89
N ASN A 673 38.13 -22.50 -65.20
CA ASN A 673 38.06 -22.58 -63.73
C ASN A 673 38.81 -23.82 -63.19
N ARG A 674 39.80 -24.28 -63.95
CA ARG A 674 40.62 -25.50 -63.78
C ARG A 674 42.00 -25.25 -64.38
N GLU A 675 42.96 -26.09 -64.06
CA GLU A 675 44.27 -26.19 -64.73
C GLU A 675 44.17 -26.01 -66.26
N THR A 676 45.17 -25.36 -66.85
CA THR A 676 45.20 -25.02 -68.28
C THR A 676 45.40 -26.26 -69.16
N THR A 677 45.35 -26.11 -70.49
CA THR A 677 45.25 -27.27 -71.39
C THR A 677 46.61 -27.96 -71.59
N SER A 678 47.72 -27.24 -71.43
CA SER A 678 49.05 -27.84 -71.35
C SER A 678 49.32 -28.42 -69.94
N PRO A 679 49.89 -29.64 -69.81
CA PRO A 679 50.07 -30.25 -68.48
C PRO A 679 51.18 -29.58 -67.64
N GLY A 680 50.84 -29.22 -66.40
CA GLY A 680 51.80 -28.72 -65.41
C GLY A 680 52.10 -27.22 -65.49
N THR A 681 51.15 -26.44 -66.03
CA THR A 681 51.27 -25.01 -66.30
C THR A 681 50.04 -24.26 -65.77
N GLY A 682 50.14 -22.93 -65.71
CA GLY A 682 49.07 -22.07 -65.20
C GLY A 682 48.66 -22.33 -63.74
N PRO A 683 47.59 -21.69 -63.26
CA PRO A 683 46.98 -21.96 -61.96
C PRO A 683 45.93 -23.09 -62.07
N SER A 684 45.56 -23.70 -60.94
CA SER A 684 44.55 -24.78 -60.90
C SER A 684 43.11 -24.30 -60.73
N SER A 685 42.90 -23.03 -60.38
CA SER A 685 41.62 -22.37 -60.14
C SER A 685 41.82 -20.84 -60.10
N GLY A 686 40.73 -20.08 -60.23
CA GLY A 686 40.75 -18.63 -60.08
C GLY A 686 41.22 -18.15 -58.70
N TYR A 687 41.53 -16.86 -58.62
CA TYR A 687 41.92 -16.19 -57.39
C TYR A 687 40.84 -16.34 -56.31
N GLY A 688 41.23 -16.73 -55.09
CA GLY A 688 40.31 -17.13 -54.03
C GLY A 688 39.98 -18.63 -53.99
N GLY A 689 40.38 -19.41 -55.01
CA GLY A 689 40.42 -20.89 -54.96
C GLY A 689 39.19 -21.63 -55.49
N LEU A 690 38.12 -20.93 -55.85
CA LEU A 690 36.99 -21.44 -56.64
C LEU A 690 36.45 -20.29 -57.50
N GLY A 691 36.84 -20.26 -58.77
CA GLY A 691 36.41 -19.22 -59.71
C GLY A 691 36.96 -19.42 -61.13
N TYR A 692 36.41 -18.67 -62.08
CA TYR A 692 36.89 -18.56 -63.46
C TYR A 692 37.94 -17.46 -63.58
N TYR A 693 39.02 -17.73 -64.31
CA TYR A 693 40.05 -16.76 -64.65
C TYR A 693 40.29 -16.70 -66.16
N ALA A 694 40.94 -15.64 -66.65
CA ALA A 694 41.33 -15.48 -68.04
C ALA A 694 42.82 -15.87 -68.24
N TYR A 695 43.17 -16.56 -69.31
CA TYR A 695 44.54 -17.01 -69.57
C TYR A 695 44.90 -17.14 -71.05
N ILE A 696 46.20 -17.24 -71.34
CA ILE A 696 46.74 -17.60 -72.65
C ILE A 696 47.37 -19.00 -72.63
N GLU A 697 47.05 -19.79 -73.65
CA GLU A 697 47.57 -21.15 -73.85
C GLU A 697 48.80 -21.10 -74.77
N SER A 698 49.93 -21.60 -74.29
CA SER A 698 51.23 -21.52 -74.98
C SER A 698 51.59 -22.74 -75.82
N SER A 699 50.74 -23.77 -75.84
CA SER A 699 50.98 -25.01 -76.57
C SER A 699 50.70 -24.90 -78.10
N PRO A 700 51.25 -25.79 -78.94
CA PRO A 700 51.06 -25.73 -80.39
C PRO A 700 49.57 -25.77 -80.79
N PRO A 701 49.10 -24.89 -81.71
CA PRO A 701 49.85 -24.33 -82.84
C PRO A 701 50.68 -23.07 -82.56
N HIS A 702 50.53 -22.47 -81.39
CA HIS A 702 51.20 -21.22 -81.00
C HIS A 702 52.73 -21.38 -80.94
N ARG A 703 53.43 -20.25 -81.08
CA ARG A 703 54.89 -20.17 -81.24
C ARG A 703 55.48 -19.09 -80.36
N ALA A 704 56.76 -19.25 -80.03
CA ALA A 704 57.52 -18.27 -79.27
C ALA A 704 57.49 -16.88 -79.94
N GLY A 705 56.85 -15.91 -79.27
CA GLY A 705 56.64 -14.55 -79.76
C GLY A 705 55.21 -14.22 -80.23
N ASP A 706 54.30 -15.20 -80.34
CA ASP A 706 52.87 -14.95 -80.63
C ASP A 706 52.21 -14.17 -79.46
N VAL A 707 51.25 -13.30 -79.76
CA VAL A 707 50.68 -12.33 -78.81
C VAL A 707 49.15 -12.44 -78.71
N ALA A 708 48.59 -12.25 -77.51
CA ALA A 708 47.14 -12.13 -77.27
C ALA A 708 46.79 -10.91 -76.38
N ARG A 709 45.68 -10.21 -76.66
CA ARG A 709 45.27 -9.00 -75.94
C ARG A 709 43.83 -9.02 -75.42
N LEU A 710 43.62 -8.43 -74.25
CA LEU A 710 42.31 -8.19 -73.65
C LEU A 710 42.16 -6.70 -73.28
N ILE A 711 41.07 -6.07 -73.73
CA ILE A 711 40.92 -4.61 -73.80
C ILE A 711 39.65 -4.16 -73.07
N SER A 712 39.74 -3.19 -72.16
CA SER A 712 38.56 -2.66 -71.45
C SER A 712 37.67 -1.78 -72.35
N GLN A 713 36.41 -1.59 -71.95
CA GLN A 713 35.66 -0.41 -72.40
C GLN A 713 36.41 0.88 -72.04
N GLU A 714 36.07 1.95 -72.76
CA GLU A 714 36.56 3.28 -72.46
C GLU A 714 35.79 3.89 -71.27
N PHE A 715 36.53 4.51 -70.35
CA PHE A 715 36.00 5.12 -69.14
C PHE A 715 36.79 6.37 -68.76
N GLU A 716 36.25 7.18 -67.86
CA GLU A 716 36.90 8.34 -67.25
C GLU A 716 36.80 8.16 -65.72
N PRO A 717 37.92 8.11 -64.99
CA PRO A 717 37.90 7.91 -63.54
C PRO A 717 37.51 9.18 -62.80
N GLU A 718 36.75 9.04 -61.73
CA GLU A 718 36.52 10.13 -60.78
C GLU A 718 37.74 10.21 -59.83
N GLY A 719 38.69 11.09 -60.16
CA GLY A 719 39.91 11.32 -59.40
C GLY A 719 41.03 10.30 -59.67
N CYS A 720 41.99 10.21 -58.74
CA CYS A 720 43.15 9.32 -58.90
C CYS A 720 42.74 7.85 -58.81
N ALA A 721 42.72 7.15 -59.94
CA ALA A 721 42.40 5.73 -59.98
C ALA A 721 43.65 4.84 -60.06
N GLN A 722 43.51 3.61 -59.57
CA GLN A 722 44.50 2.54 -59.65
C GLN A 722 43.82 1.25 -60.09
N LEU A 723 44.32 0.65 -61.17
CA LEU A 723 43.99 -0.71 -61.56
C LEU A 723 44.60 -1.67 -60.53
N GLN A 724 43.82 -2.62 -60.07
CA GLN A 724 44.29 -3.80 -59.35
C GLN A 724 43.88 -5.04 -60.14
N PHE A 725 44.78 -6.01 -60.25
CA PHE A 725 44.51 -7.33 -60.82
C PHE A 725 45.42 -8.37 -60.19
N HIS A 726 45.03 -9.63 -60.28
CA HIS A 726 45.89 -10.76 -59.93
C HIS A 726 46.41 -11.43 -61.20
N TYR A 727 47.61 -12.01 -61.14
CA TYR A 727 48.24 -12.69 -62.26
C TYR A 727 49.00 -13.94 -61.82
N HIS A 728 49.15 -14.91 -62.72
CA HIS A 728 49.89 -16.16 -62.49
C HIS A 728 50.77 -16.48 -63.70
N MET A 729 52.03 -16.84 -63.44
CA MET A 729 53.09 -17.02 -64.43
C MET A 729 54.09 -18.06 -63.91
N LEU A 730 53.84 -19.33 -64.23
CA LEU A 730 54.65 -20.47 -63.75
C LEU A 730 55.24 -21.26 -64.93
N GLY A 731 56.57 -21.39 -64.97
CA GLY A 731 57.25 -22.26 -65.93
C GLY A 731 58.60 -21.73 -66.41
N ASP A 732 59.48 -22.65 -66.83
CA ASP A 732 60.86 -22.37 -67.24
C ASP A 732 60.99 -21.60 -68.56
N ALA A 733 59.92 -21.56 -69.36
CA ALA A 733 59.87 -20.90 -70.66
C ALA A 733 58.98 -19.65 -70.71
N ILE A 734 58.37 -19.24 -69.59
CA ILE A 734 57.49 -18.06 -69.48
C ILE A 734 58.14 -16.84 -70.13
N ASP A 735 57.44 -16.22 -71.09
CA ASP A 735 57.85 -14.93 -71.65
C ASP A 735 57.25 -13.76 -70.84
N THR A 736 56.46 -12.86 -71.43
CA THR A 736 56.13 -11.55 -70.84
C THR A 736 54.64 -11.32 -70.71
N LEU A 737 54.19 -10.80 -69.56
CA LEU A 737 52.90 -10.12 -69.39
C LEU A 737 53.13 -8.62 -69.33
N ASN A 738 52.55 -7.88 -70.26
CA ASN A 738 52.52 -6.43 -70.33
C ASN A 738 51.12 -5.91 -69.93
N VAL A 739 51.08 -4.75 -69.27
CA VAL A 739 49.87 -3.93 -69.15
C VAL A 739 50.15 -2.55 -69.71
N TYR A 740 49.35 -2.13 -70.68
CA TYR A 740 49.33 -0.76 -71.16
C TYR A 740 48.09 -0.03 -70.66
N ILE A 741 48.28 1.27 -70.41
CA ILE A 741 47.17 2.21 -70.34
C ILE A 741 47.22 3.03 -71.63
N GLU A 742 46.12 3.00 -72.37
CA GLU A 742 45.90 3.87 -73.52
C GLU A 742 45.01 5.04 -73.09
N THR A 743 45.57 6.24 -73.05
CA THR A 743 44.91 7.47 -72.60
C THR A 743 44.55 8.35 -73.79
N ARG A 744 43.29 8.78 -73.85
CA ARG A 744 42.71 9.67 -74.84
C ARG A 744 42.24 10.95 -74.16
N THR A 745 43.11 11.95 -74.17
CA THR A 745 42.71 13.37 -74.02
C THR A 745 42.58 13.96 -75.42
N ASN A 746 43.31 15.03 -75.76
CA ASN A 746 43.39 15.59 -77.11
C ASN A 746 44.37 14.85 -78.04
N LYS A 747 45.13 13.88 -77.50
CA LYS A 747 46.02 12.98 -78.22
C LYS A 747 45.89 11.57 -77.61
N LEU A 748 45.96 10.54 -78.45
CA LEU A 748 46.06 9.16 -78.00
C LEU A 748 47.52 8.86 -77.59
N VAL A 749 47.72 8.40 -76.36
CA VAL A 749 49.02 7.98 -75.83
C VAL A 749 48.86 6.60 -75.19
N ARG A 750 49.60 5.62 -75.70
CA ARG A 750 49.70 4.28 -75.11
C ARG A 750 51.05 4.15 -74.42
N GLU A 751 51.04 3.82 -73.14
CA GLU A 751 52.24 3.69 -72.31
C GLU A 751 52.30 2.28 -71.68
N LEU A 752 53.48 1.66 -71.69
CA LEU A 752 53.74 0.40 -71.01
C LEU A 752 53.99 0.69 -69.52
N VAL A 753 52.93 0.54 -68.72
CA VAL A 753 52.90 1.00 -67.33
C VAL A 753 53.27 -0.09 -66.32
N TRP A 754 53.21 -1.36 -66.72
CA TRP A 754 53.66 -2.50 -65.91
C TRP A 754 54.04 -3.69 -66.79
N PHE A 755 55.06 -4.46 -66.40
CA PHE A 755 55.35 -5.76 -67.01
C PHE A 755 56.02 -6.74 -66.03
N ARG A 756 55.95 -8.03 -66.35
CA ARG A 756 56.77 -9.12 -65.77
C ARG A 756 57.22 -10.07 -66.86
N LYS A 757 58.39 -10.70 -66.67
CA LYS A 757 58.96 -11.66 -67.61
C LYS A 757 59.64 -12.83 -66.88
N GLY A 758 59.50 -14.04 -67.38
CA GLY A 758 60.04 -15.26 -66.77
C GLY A 758 59.21 -15.77 -65.58
N ASP A 759 59.55 -16.94 -65.07
CA ASP A 759 58.87 -17.60 -63.94
C ASP A 759 58.69 -16.67 -62.74
N GLN A 760 57.46 -16.59 -62.23
CA GLN A 760 57.08 -15.82 -61.03
C GLN A 760 56.63 -16.75 -59.89
N GLY A 761 56.66 -18.08 -60.10
CA GLY A 761 56.24 -19.08 -59.12
C GLY A 761 54.75 -19.43 -59.19
N SER A 762 54.37 -20.48 -58.44
CA SER A 762 53.08 -21.16 -58.57
C SER A 762 51.90 -20.51 -57.85
N ALA A 763 52.07 -19.32 -57.29
CA ALA A 763 51.04 -18.60 -56.53
C ALA A 763 50.56 -17.35 -57.28
N TRP A 764 49.25 -17.09 -57.24
CA TRP A 764 48.66 -15.83 -57.72
C TRP A 764 49.34 -14.63 -57.06
N GLN A 765 49.85 -13.71 -57.88
CA GLN A 765 50.50 -12.46 -57.47
C GLN A 765 49.56 -11.28 -57.68
N GLU A 766 49.62 -10.26 -56.82
CA GLU A 766 48.85 -9.02 -57.00
C GLU A 766 49.70 -7.98 -57.77
N ALA A 767 49.08 -7.30 -58.73
CA ALA A 767 49.65 -6.16 -59.42
C ALA A 767 48.75 -4.92 -59.26
N ARG A 768 49.38 -3.75 -59.10
CA ARG A 768 48.71 -2.45 -59.06
C ARG A 768 49.37 -1.46 -60.01
N VAL A 769 48.54 -0.67 -60.70
CA VAL A 769 48.97 0.26 -61.75
C VAL A 769 48.12 1.53 -61.66
N SER A 770 48.73 2.67 -61.38
CA SER A 770 48.01 3.96 -61.30
C SER A 770 47.70 4.50 -62.70
N PHE A 771 46.53 5.10 -62.87
CA PHE A 771 46.18 5.86 -64.08
C PHE A 771 46.70 7.30 -63.99
N PRO A 772 46.93 7.99 -65.14
CA PRO A 772 46.94 9.45 -65.16
C PRO A 772 45.59 9.99 -64.63
N PRO A 773 45.56 11.17 -63.98
CA PRO A 773 44.34 11.67 -63.33
C PRO A 773 43.32 12.31 -64.28
N GLU A 774 43.63 12.45 -65.57
CA GLU A 774 42.79 13.12 -66.56
C GLU A 774 42.71 12.35 -67.88
N GLY A 775 41.48 12.23 -68.41
CA GLY A 775 41.18 11.72 -69.74
C GLY A 775 40.33 10.46 -69.76
N TYR A 776 40.05 9.99 -70.98
CA TYR A 776 39.44 8.69 -71.20
C TYR A 776 40.54 7.63 -71.28
N HIS A 777 40.42 6.54 -70.54
CA HIS A 777 41.44 5.48 -70.53
C HIS A 777 40.88 4.14 -71.01
N LYS A 778 41.79 3.30 -71.49
CA LYS A 778 41.58 1.86 -71.68
C LYS A 778 42.75 1.08 -71.07
N VAL A 779 42.43 -0.03 -70.44
CA VAL A 779 43.40 -1.04 -69.99
C VAL A 779 43.58 -2.05 -71.12
N ILE A 780 44.83 -2.39 -71.44
CA ILE A 780 45.19 -3.45 -72.38
C ILE A 780 46.15 -4.41 -71.67
N PHE A 781 45.69 -5.62 -71.38
CA PHE A 781 46.56 -6.74 -71.02
C PHE A 781 47.10 -7.35 -72.32
N GLU A 782 48.40 -7.57 -72.41
CA GLU A 782 49.08 -8.16 -73.58
C GLU A 782 50.06 -9.23 -73.08
N ALA A 783 49.88 -10.48 -73.50
CA ALA A 783 50.73 -11.60 -73.09
C ALA A 783 51.42 -12.26 -74.30
N PHE A 784 52.66 -12.71 -74.09
CA PHE A 784 53.52 -13.31 -75.10
C PHE A 784 53.76 -14.80 -74.84
N VAL A 785 53.63 -15.61 -75.88
CA VAL A 785 53.96 -17.04 -75.85
C VAL A 785 55.48 -17.25 -75.81
N GLY A 786 55.94 -18.13 -74.94
CA GLY A 786 57.36 -18.40 -74.70
C GLY A 786 57.97 -19.52 -75.55
N SER A 787 59.17 -19.97 -75.17
CA SER A 787 59.97 -20.92 -75.97
C SER A 787 59.51 -22.39 -75.89
N SER A 788 58.51 -22.68 -75.06
CA SER A 788 57.95 -24.01 -74.81
C SER A 788 56.50 -23.86 -74.35
N HIS A 789 55.74 -24.95 -74.34
CA HIS A 789 54.39 -25.01 -73.76
C HIS A 789 54.35 -24.76 -72.24
N THR A 790 55.50 -24.60 -71.59
CA THR A 790 55.65 -24.20 -70.18
C THR A 790 55.67 -22.68 -70.02
N SER A 791 54.77 -21.98 -70.72
CA SER A 791 54.72 -20.52 -70.76
C SER A 791 53.31 -19.90 -70.70
N ASP A 792 52.33 -20.61 -70.14
CA ASP A 792 50.96 -20.12 -69.92
C ASP A 792 50.94 -18.96 -68.88
N ILE A 793 50.17 -17.92 -69.18
CA ILE A 793 50.02 -16.71 -68.36
C ILE A 793 48.53 -16.47 -68.10
N ALA A 794 48.16 -16.19 -66.84
CA ALA A 794 46.78 -15.96 -66.42
C ALA A 794 46.60 -14.63 -65.67
N ILE A 795 45.39 -14.07 -65.73
CA ILE A 795 44.92 -12.89 -64.98
C ILE A 795 43.53 -13.12 -64.37
N ASP A 796 43.26 -12.48 -63.23
CA ASP A 796 41.99 -12.59 -62.51
C ASP A 796 41.71 -11.37 -61.60
N ALA A 797 40.50 -11.29 -61.05
CA ALA A 797 40.05 -10.32 -60.05
C ALA A 797 40.44 -8.86 -60.41
N VAL A 798 40.06 -8.44 -61.62
CA VAL A 798 40.43 -7.16 -62.23
C VAL A 798 39.43 -6.08 -61.78
N ARG A 799 39.92 -5.01 -61.15
CA ARG A 799 39.05 -3.92 -60.67
C ARG A 799 39.74 -2.56 -60.62
N LEU A 800 38.90 -1.53 -60.68
CA LEU A 800 39.32 -0.14 -60.47
C LEU A 800 39.19 0.21 -58.99
N ILE A 801 40.26 0.71 -58.39
CA ILE A 801 40.24 1.34 -57.07
C ILE A 801 40.34 2.85 -57.31
N GLN A 802 39.30 3.61 -56.95
CA GLN A 802 39.39 5.07 -56.86
C GLN A 802 39.98 5.45 -55.48
N GLN A 803 40.85 6.45 -55.46
CA GLN A 803 41.47 6.97 -54.24
C GLN A 803 41.64 8.50 -54.35
N PRO A 804 41.53 9.26 -53.24
CA PRO A 804 41.80 10.69 -53.26
C PRO A 804 43.27 10.96 -53.61
N CYS A 805 43.52 11.89 -54.52
CA CYS A 805 44.87 12.34 -54.85
C CYS A 805 45.49 13.02 -53.61
N ALA A 806 46.67 12.58 -53.16
CA ALA A 806 47.31 13.10 -51.95
C ALA A 806 48.38 14.16 -52.26
N GLU A 807 48.34 15.27 -51.53
CA GLU A 807 49.33 16.36 -51.59
C GLU A 807 50.52 16.10 -50.64
N GLN A 808 51.70 16.68 -50.92
CA GLN A 808 52.88 16.57 -50.04
C GLN A 808 52.97 17.77 -49.06
N PRO A 809 53.29 17.54 -47.76
CA PRO A 809 53.34 18.59 -46.74
C PRO A 809 54.75 19.16 -46.46
N THR A 810 54.82 20.37 -45.88
CA THR A 810 56.05 21.04 -45.39
C THR A 810 55.93 21.49 -43.91
N THR A 811 57.05 21.82 -43.26
CA THR A 811 57.17 22.16 -41.81
C THR A 811 58.35 23.13 -41.53
N ALA A 812 58.36 23.83 -40.38
CA ALA A 812 59.41 24.73 -39.87
C ALA A 812 59.42 24.69 -38.32
N GLU A 813 60.32 25.30 -37.52
CA GLU A 813 61.46 26.25 -37.69
C GLU A 813 62.61 25.71 -36.73
N PRO A 814 63.49 26.42 -35.97
CA PRO A 814 63.78 27.86 -35.91
C PRO A 814 65.26 28.34 -35.89
N THR A 815 65.45 29.63 -36.28
CA THR A 815 66.47 30.60 -35.80
C THR A 815 67.99 30.27 -35.93
N PRO A 816 68.91 31.23 -36.27
CA PRO A 816 68.79 32.60 -36.82
C PRO A 816 69.53 32.81 -38.18
N THR A 817 69.53 34.05 -38.68
CA THR A 817 69.94 34.47 -40.04
C THR A 817 71.43 34.34 -40.42
N ILE A 818 71.67 33.77 -41.61
CA ILE A 818 72.79 34.05 -42.53
C ILE A 818 72.16 34.31 -43.93
N PRO A 819 72.64 35.26 -44.75
CA PRO A 819 71.91 35.71 -45.95
C PRO A 819 72.36 35.03 -47.26
N PRO A 820 71.57 35.14 -48.35
CA PRO A 820 70.11 35.17 -48.42
C PRO A 820 69.57 33.98 -49.23
N THR A 821 68.52 33.31 -48.74
CA THR A 821 67.70 32.38 -49.53
C THR A 821 66.27 32.40 -48.95
N GLU A 822 65.28 32.03 -49.75
CA GLU A 822 63.85 32.16 -49.45
C GLU A 822 63.39 31.20 -48.34
N GLU A 823 62.61 31.69 -47.38
CA GLU A 823 61.23 31.20 -47.16
C GLU A 823 60.41 32.13 -46.23
N ILE A 824 59.25 31.68 -45.76
CA ILE A 824 58.08 32.50 -45.42
C ILE A 824 57.96 32.81 -43.90
N THR A 825 57.68 34.08 -43.56
CA THR A 825 56.97 34.42 -42.30
C THR A 825 55.47 34.55 -42.55
N THR A 826 54.65 33.90 -41.73
CA THR A 826 53.19 34.09 -41.70
C THR A 826 52.74 34.94 -40.50
N LEU A 827 51.43 35.21 -40.42
CA LEU A 827 50.70 35.95 -39.38
C LEU A 827 50.87 37.49 -39.40
N PRO A 828 49.88 38.26 -38.88
CA PRO A 828 48.56 37.86 -38.36
C PRO A 828 47.41 38.54 -39.15
N TYR A 829 46.30 38.87 -38.45
CA TYR A 829 45.40 40.01 -38.69
C TYR A 829 44.04 39.78 -39.40
N THR A 830 42.99 39.63 -38.58
CA THR A 830 41.68 40.29 -38.79
C THR A 830 41.78 41.74 -38.26
N PRO A 831 40.90 42.73 -38.62
CA PRO A 831 39.67 42.66 -39.43
C PRO A 831 39.48 43.83 -40.46
N SER A 832 38.29 43.88 -41.13
CA SER A 832 37.67 45.07 -41.79
C SER A 832 38.39 45.65 -43.05
N VAL A 833 37.82 46.48 -43.95
CA VAL A 833 36.68 47.44 -44.00
C VAL A 833 36.04 47.37 -45.42
N THR A 834 34.73 47.13 -45.63
CA THR A 834 33.54 48.03 -45.77
C THR A 834 33.54 49.10 -46.91
N VAL A 835 32.40 49.21 -47.65
CA VAL A 835 31.93 50.39 -48.47
C VAL A 835 32.71 50.63 -49.81
N GLN A 836 32.13 50.89 -51.00
CA GLN A 836 30.76 51.25 -51.46
C GLN A 836 30.45 50.88 -52.96
N THR A 837 29.20 51.13 -53.39
CA THR A 837 28.65 51.46 -54.75
C THR A 837 27.93 50.35 -55.55
N ASP A 838 26.79 50.58 -56.23
CA ASP A 838 25.70 51.59 -56.07
C ASP A 838 24.38 51.13 -56.77
N ALA A 839 23.25 51.80 -56.48
CA ALA A 839 21.98 51.98 -57.23
C ALA A 839 21.23 50.83 -57.98
N GLY A 840 19.90 50.69 -57.72
CA GLY A 840 18.92 50.27 -58.77
C GLY A 840 17.60 49.53 -58.41
N ILE A 841 16.52 50.26 -58.05
CA ILE A 841 15.14 50.28 -58.67
C ILE A 841 14.55 48.92 -59.21
N THR A 842 13.32 48.42 -58.90
CA THR A 842 12.09 48.90 -58.21
C THR A 842 11.04 47.76 -57.95
N ASN A 843 10.05 48.01 -57.06
CA ASN A 843 8.66 47.45 -57.03
C ASN A 843 8.45 45.93 -56.67
N VAL A 844 7.34 45.44 -56.08
CA VAL A 844 6.02 46.00 -55.63
C VAL A 844 5.72 45.53 -54.18
N THR A 845 4.87 46.25 -53.43
CA THR A 845 4.42 45.95 -52.05
C THR A 845 3.04 45.31 -51.92
N THR A 846 2.79 44.60 -50.80
CA THR A 846 1.50 44.64 -50.07
C THR A 846 1.66 44.10 -48.63
N THR A 847 1.05 44.78 -47.65
CA THR A 847 0.82 44.28 -46.29
C THR A 847 -0.28 45.10 -45.59
N ALA A 848 -0.84 44.52 -44.53
CA ALA A 848 -1.88 45.00 -43.60
C ALA A 848 -1.99 46.54 -43.37
N PRO A 849 -3.19 47.05 -43.04
CA PRO A 849 -3.65 46.95 -41.64
C PRO A 849 -5.15 46.61 -41.47
N ALA A 850 -5.54 46.32 -40.22
CA ALA A 850 -6.94 46.18 -39.81
C ALA A 850 -7.42 47.41 -39.04
N THR A 851 -8.67 47.85 -39.28
CA THR A 851 -9.35 48.88 -38.49
C THR A 851 -10.85 48.60 -38.37
N VAL A 852 -11.28 48.28 -37.13
CA VAL A 852 -12.39 48.91 -36.40
C VAL A 852 -13.77 49.10 -37.09
N ASN A 853 -14.81 48.56 -36.40
CA ASN A 853 -16.21 49.00 -36.28
C ASN A 853 -17.37 48.47 -37.15
N VAL A 854 -18.46 48.18 -36.40
CA VAL A 854 -19.90 48.46 -36.66
C VAL A 854 -20.80 47.36 -37.29
N GLU A 855 -21.89 47.10 -36.53
CA GLU A 855 -23.15 46.37 -36.81
C GLU A 855 -24.00 47.03 -37.95
N PRO A 856 -25.22 46.59 -38.34
CA PRO A 856 -26.12 45.58 -37.71
C PRO A 856 -26.85 44.61 -38.69
N SER A 857 -27.77 43.80 -38.13
CA SER A 857 -29.09 43.33 -38.65
C SER A 857 -29.30 43.09 -40.17
N THR A 858 -30.05 42.06 -40.62
CA THR A 858 -31.49 41.86 -40.31
C THR A 858 -32.02 40.44 -40.54
N THR A 859 -33.10 40.13 -39.81
CA THR A 859 -34.16 39.10 -40.03
C THR A 859 -35.04 39.41 -41.29
N PRO A 860 -36.25 38.82 -41.55
CA PRO A 860 -37.00 37.67 -40.98
C PRO A 860 -37.65 36.74 -42.06
N VAL A 861 -38.72 35.99 -41.69
CA VAL A 861 -39.81 35.39 -42.53
C VAL A 861 -39.49 34.02 -43.16
N THR A 862 -39.99 32.84 -42.72
CA THR A 862 -41.33 32.30 -42.31
C THR A 862 -42.37 32.12 -43.44
N MET A 863 -42.89 30.90 -43.63
CA MET A 863 -44.33 30.51 -43.63
C MET A 863 -44.62 29.15 -44.33
N VAL A 864 -45.48 28.34 -43.69
CA VAL A 864 -46.48 27.31 -44.12
C VAL A 864 -46.71 27.08 -45.66
N ASP A 865 -47.19 25.93 -46.18
CA ASP A 865 -48.27 25.02 -45.69
C ASP A 865 -48.40 23.64 -46.42
N SER A 866 -49.27 22.75 -45.89
CA SER A 866 -50.11 21.73 -46.58
C SER A 866 -49.44 20.62 -47.45
N THR A 867 -49.28 19.36 -46.99
CA THR A 867 -50.27 18.24 -46.88
C THR A 867 -50.81 17.61 -48.18
N MET A 868 -50.51 16.31 -48.43
CA MET A 868 -51.51 15.19 -48.48
C MET A 868 -50.94 13.84 -49.01
N VAL A 869 -51.17 12.75 -48.26
CA VAL A 869 -51.84 11.44 -48.60
C VAL A 869 -51.78 10.98 -50.10
N THR A 870 -51.45 9.73 -50.49
CA THR A 870 -52.26 8.49 -50.28
C THR A 870 -51.54 7.12 -50.44
N THR A 871 -51.74 6.22 -49.44
CA THR A 871 -52.09 4.77 -49.50
C THR A 871 -51.31 3.71 -50.32
N GLY A 872 -51.12 2.50 -49.75
CA GLY A 872 -50.91 1.25 -50.54
C GLY A 872 -50.40 -0.01 -49.81
N GLN A 873 -51.25 -0.74 -49.06
CA GLN A 873 -50.99 -2.11 -48.54
C GLN A 873 -51.37 -3.19 -49.60
N PRO A 874 -50.91 -4.48 -49.54
CA PRO A 874 -51.38 -5.47 -48.55
C PRO A 874 -50.32 -6.56 -48.13
N SER A 875 -50.75 -7.65 -47.48
CA SER A 875 -49.91 -8.58 -46.67
C SER A 875 -50.36 -10.07 -46.66
N ALA A 876 -49.45 -11.01 -46.38
CA ALA A 876 -49.64 -12.46 -46.05
C ALA A 876 -48.30 -13.04 -45.48
N SER A 877 -48.14 -13.72 -44.33
CA SER A 877 -48.60 -15.06 -43.85
C SER A 877 -48.07 -16.24 -44.70
N THR A 878 -47.44 -17.34 -44.24
CA THR A 878 -47.48 -18.18 -42.99
C THR A 878 -46.12 -18.95 -42.81
N SER A 879 -45.45 -19.07 -41.64
CA SER A 879 -45.59 -20.06 -40.51
C SER A 879 -45.59 -21.56 -40.90
N ILE A 880 -44.97 -22.56 -40.21
CA ILE A 880 -44.45 -22.75 -38.82
C ILE A 880 -43.34 -23.86 -38.73
N GLN A 881 -42.63 -24.01 -37.59
CA GLN A 881 -41.86 -25.20 -37.07
C GLN A 881 -40.58 -25.68 -37.85
N GLU A 882 -39.51 -26.31 -37.30
CA GLU A 882 -38.90 -26.54 -35.95
C GLU A 882 -37.52 -27.27 -36.19
N ILE A 883 -36.47 -27.44 -35.37
CA ILE A 883 -36.03 -27.05 -33.98
C ILE A 883 -34.55 -26.48 -34.10
N THR A 884 -33.46 -26.63 -33.29
CA THR A 884 -33.07 -27.34 -32.03
C THR A 884 -31.81 -26.71 -31.35
N SER A 885 -31.75 -26.70 -30.00
CA SER A 885 -30.59 -26.88 -29.08
C SER A 885 -29.20 -26.16 -29.20
N VAL A 886 -28.92 -25.28 -28.22
CA VAL A 886 -27.62 -24.91 -27.54
C VAL A 886 -26.49 -24.20 -28.34
N PRO A 887 -25.57 -23.43 -27.69
CA PRO A 887 -25.80 -22.00 -27.45
C PRO A 887 -24.70 -21.06 -28.05
N PRO A 888 -25.02 -19.78 -28.31
CA PRO A 888 -24.02 -18.76 -28.65
C PRO A 888 -23.41 -18.09 -27.41
N THR A 889 -22.09 -17.96 -27.38
CA THR A 889 -21.37 -17.11 -26.42
C THR A 889 -21.56 -15.64 -26.76
N THR A 890 -22.08 -14.83 -25.83
CA THR A 890 -22.14 -13.37 -25.95
C THR A 890 -20.81 -12.74 -25.54
N LEU A 891 -20.09 -12.10 -26.49
CA LEU A 891 -19.13 -11.06 -26.11
C LEU A 891 -19.90 -9.81 -25.64
N ALA A 892 -19.36 -9.12 -24.64
CA ALA A 892 -20.01 -7.97 -24.03
C ALA A 892 -20.12 -6.77 -24.99
N ALA A 893 -21.25 -6.06 -24.90
CA ALA A 893 -21.36 -4.69 -25.38
C ALA A 893 -20.83 -3.75 -24.30
N THR A 894 -19.77 -3.01 -24.58
CA THR A 894 -19.24 -1.98 -23.67
C THR A 894 -20.17 -0.77 -23.65
N LEU A 895 -21.00 -0.69 -22.60
CA LEU A 895 -21.63 0.56 -22.17
C LEU A 895 -20.66 1.31 -21.25
N VAL A 896 -20.70 2.65 -21.29
CA VAL A 896 -19.89 3.51 -20.42
C VAL A 896 -20.68 3.72 -19.11
N PRO A 897 -20.14 3.35 -17.93
CA PRO A 897 -20.85 3.47 -16.67
C PRO A 897 -20.81 4.91 -16.13
N VAL A 898 -21.78 5.24 -15.26
CA VAL A 898 -21.82 6.47 -14.45
C VAL A 898 -21.44 6.06 -13.02
N THR A 899 -20.21 6.37 -12.60
CA THR A 899 -19.50 5.67 -11.51
C THR A 899 -19.21 6.53 -10.28
N ASP A 900 -20.10 7.45 -9.89
CA ASP A 900 -19.99 8.19 -8.63
C ASP A 900 -21.38 8.71 -8.22
N CYS A 901 -21.90 8.24 -7.10
CA CYS A 901 -23.13 8.75 -6.49
C CYS A 901 -22.91 9.16 -5.03
N ARG A 902 -22.39 10.39 -4.86
CA ARG A 902 -22.01 10.94 -3.55
C ARG A 902 -23.10 11.84 -2.95
N ILE A 903 -23.63 11.43 -1.79
CA ILE A 903 -24.72 12.08 -1.06
C ILE A 903 -24.14 12.61 0.27
N ASP A 904 -23.93 13.92 0.36
CA ASP A 904 -23.54 14.61 1.59
C ASP A 904 -24.79 15.06 2.36
N GLN A 905 -24.95 14.59 3.59
CA GLN A 905 -26.15 14.82 4.42
C GLN A 905 -25.77 15.35 5.80
N HIS A 906 -26.63 16.20 6.37
CA HIS A 906 -26.42 16.79 7.69
C HIS A 906 -27.69 16.71 8.52
N ILE A 907 -27.60 16.01 9.65
CA ILE A 907 -28.71 15.76 10.56
C ILE A 907 -28.50 16.62 11.80
N PRO A 908 -29.39 17.58 12.11
CA PRO A 908 -29.28 18.41 13.32
C PRO A 908 -29.26 17.58 14.60
N GLY A 909 -28.80 18.17 15.70
CA GLY A 909 -28.89 17.58 17.04
C GLY A 909 -30.31 17.09 17.37
N ASP A 910 -30.42 15.87 17.91
CA ASP A 910 -31.67 15.13 18.19
C ASP A 910 -32.54 14.82 16.94
N GLY A 911 -32.02 15.05 15.72
CA GLY A 911 -32.68 14.78 14.46
C GLY A 911 -32.67 13.29 14.06
N ILE A 912 -33.63 12.93 13.20
CA ILE A 912 -33.79 11.58 12.60
C ILE A 912 -33.96 11.74 11.10
N ASP A 913 -33.36 10.86 10.31
CA ASP A 913 -33.42 10.85 8.85
C ASP A 913 -33.41 9.41 8.30
N ILE A 914 -33.69 9.21 7.02
CA ILE A 914 -33.69 7.88 6.36
C ILE A 914 -32.87 7.95 5.07
N ILE A 915 -31.97 6.98 4.88
CA ILE A 915 -31.24 6.77 3.63
C ILE A 915 -31.51 5.39 3.05
N SER A 916 -31.46 5.28 1.73
CA SER A 916 -31.63 4.02 1.01
C SER A 916 -30.74 3.96 -0.23
N SER A 917 -30.46 2.76 -0.73
CA SER A 917 -29.83 2.55 -2.03
C SER A 917 -30.66 3.16 -3.17
N PRO A 918 -30.07 3.52 -4.33
CA PRO A 918 -30.84 4.03 -5.46
C PRO A 918 -31.89 3.01 -5.91
N ASN A 919 -33.07 3.49 -6.31
CA ASN A 919 -34.27 2.71 -6.64
C ASN A 919 -34.92 1.89 -5.50
N TYR A 920 -34.40 1.90 -4.26
CA TYR A 920 -34.99 1.12 -3.16
C TYR A 920 -36.52 1.38 -3.01
N PRO A 921 -37.37 0.35 -2.89
CA PRO A 921 -37.08 -1.08 -2.70
C PRO A 921 -36.99 -1.91 -4.01
N GLU A 922 -37.03 -1.28 -5.18
CA GLU A 922 -36.77 -1.96 -6.46
C GLU A 922 -35.27 -2.24 -6.67
N GLN A 923 -34.93 -2.92 -7.77
CA GLN A 923 -33.55 -3.23 -8.11
C GLN A 923 -32.73 -1.97 -8.40
N TYR A 924 -31.62 -1.83 -7.66
CA TYR A 924 -30.65 -0.77 -7.88
C TYR A 924 -29.92 -0.90 -9.24
N PRO A 925 -29.41 0.22 -9.80
CA PRO A 925 -28.56 0.19 -10.98
C PRO A 925 -27.25 -0.62 -10.80
N PRO A 926 -26.76 -1.30 -11.85
CA PRO A 926 -25.48 -2.01 -11.84
C PRO A 926 -24.28 -1.07 -12.10
N ASN A 927 -23.10 -1.43 -11.59
CA ASN A 927 -21.83 -0.69 -11.67
C ASN A 927 -21.82 0.66 -10.92
N LEU A 928 -22.48 0.73 -9.77
CA LEU A 928 -22.45 1.89 -8.87
C LEU A 928 -21.20 1.91 -7.99
N ASP A 929 -20.73 3.11 -7.70
CA ASP A 929 -19.85 3.45 -6.58
C ASP A 929 -20.52 4.67 -5.90
N CYS A 930 -21.05 4.47 -4.69
CA CYS A 930 -21.93 5.43 -4.02
C CYS A 930 -21.49 5.70 -2.59
N TRP A 931 -21.37 6.97 -2.23
CA TRP A 931 -20.87 7.41 -0.92
C TRP A 931 -21.91 8.26 -0.20
N TYR A 932 -22.50 7.72 0.86
CA TYR A 932 -23.40 8.43 1.76
C TYR A 932 -22.56 8.98 2.91
N VAL A 933 -22.32 10.28 2.96
CA VAL A 933 -21.49 10.92 3.99
C VAL A 933 -22.39 11.77 4.88
N ILE A 934 -22.60 11.30 6.11
CA ILE A 934 -23.53 11.92 7.06
C ILE A 934 -22.76 12.61 8.17
N THR A 935 -23.26 13.77 8.57
CA THR A 935 -22.67 14.62 9.62
C THR A 935 -23.73 15.10 10.61
N THR A 936 -23.34 15.46 11.83
CA THR A 936 -24.24 16.08 12.82
C THR A 936 -23.56 17.19 13.63
N ASP A 937 -24.31 17.82 14.54
CA ASP A 937 -23.88 18.95 15.35
C ASP A 937 -22.77 18.59 16.37
N PRO A 938 -21.85 19.52 16.70
CA PRO A 938 -20.80 19.26 17.69
C PRO A 938 -21.36 18.93 19.08
N GLY A 939 -21.03 17.74 19.59
CA GLY A 939 -21.57 17.20 20.85
C GLY A 939 -22.69 16.19 20.65
N TYR A 940 -23.03 15.87 19.40
CA TYR A 940 -23.90 14.77 19.02
C TYR A 940 -23.13 13.72 18.20
N SER A 941 -23.52 12.47 18.40
CA SER A 941 -23.04 11.27 17.72
C SER A 941 -24.11 10.73 16.78
N LEU A 942 -23.70 10.12 15.68
CA LEU A 942 -24.60 9.48 14.72
C LEU A 942 -24.79 8.00 15.10
N GLN A 943 -26.03 7.51 15.06
CA GLN A 943 -26.38 6.10 15.05
C GLN A 943 -27.08 5.76 13.73
N VAL A 944 -26.57 4.78 12.98
CA VAL A 944 -27.13 4.33 11.70
C VAL A 944 -27.61 2.89 11.85
N ASN A 945 -28.93 2.70 11.83
CA ASN A 945 -29.60 1.41 11.99
C ASN A 945 -30.10 0.92 10.62
N ILE A 946 -29.54 -0.20 10.13
CA ILE A 946 -29.95 -0.80 8.87
C ILE A 946 -31.28 -1.54 9.07
N LEU A 947 -32.36 -1.01 8.49
CA LEU A 947 -33.71 -1.58 8.58
C LEU A 947 -33.85 -2.83 7.69
N ASN A 948 -33.43 -2.71 6.44
CA ASN A 948 -33.60 -3.72 5.40
C ASN A 948 -32.29 -3.82 4.60
N PHE A 949 -31.88 -5.03 4.26
CA PHE A 949 -30.65 -5.30 3.52
C PHE A 949 -30.80 -6.57 2.67
N ASP A 950 -30.60 -6.43 1.36
CA ASP A 950 -30.79 -7.48 0.36
C ASP A 950 -29.89 -7.23 -0.87
N LEU A 951 -28.65 -7.73 -0.79
CA LEU A 951 -27.70 -7.74 -1.91
C LEU A 951 -27.45 -9.19 -2.37
N PRO A 952 -27.17 -9.46 -3.66
CA PRO A 952 -26.58 -10.70 -4.12
C PRO A 952 -25.29 -11.03 -3.34
N GLY A 953 -25.02 -12.32 -3.16
CA GLY A 953 -23.86 -12.81 -2.44
C GLY A 953 -23.68 -14.32 -2.63
N SER A 954 -22.43 -14.79 -2.56
CA SER A 954 -22.08 -16.16 -2.94
C SER A 954 -22.70 -17.22 -1.98
N PRO A 955 -23.20 -18.38 -2.47
CA PRO A 955 -24.16 -19.21 -1.71
C PRO A 955 -23.58 -20.10 -0.60
N THR A 956 -22.37 -19.85 -0.08
CA THR A 956 -21.62 -20.85 0.73
C THR A 956 -21.18 -20.44 2.13
N ASP A 957 -21.10 -19.15 2.50
CA ASP A 957 -20.68 -18.73 3.85
C ASP A 957 -21.53 -17.58 4.40
N ASN A 958 -22.41 -17.90 5.35
CA ASN A 958 -23.20 -16.92 6.11
C ASN A 958 -22.37 -16.32 7.27
N ASN A 959 -21.09 -15.99 7.05
CA ASN A 959 -20.16 -15.64 8.12
C ASN A 959 -19.21 -14.49 7.72
N VAL A 960 -19.27 -13.37 8.44
CA VAL A 960 -18.64 -12.12 8.01
C VAL A 960 -17.25 -11.94 8.63
N THR A 961 -16.22 -12.40 7.92
CA THR A 961 -14.82 -12.01 8.19
C THR A 961 -14.04 -11.74 6.90
N SER A 962 -13.67 -10.48 6.69
CA SER A 962 -12.59 -10.01 5.79
C SER A 962 -12.36 -10.79 4.47
N GLY A 963 -13.16 -10.50 3.44
CA GLY A 963 -12.83 -10.85 2.04
C GLY A 963 -13.86 -11.63 1.24
N GLY A 964 -15.00 -12.01 1.83
CA GLY A 964 -16.04 -12.81 1.15
C GLY A 964 -16.92 -12.05 0.15
N CYS A 965 -17.08 -10.73 0.32
CA CYS A 965 -17.91 -9.89 -0.56
C CYS A 965 -17.04 -9.16 -1.61
N THR A 966 -17.04 -9.70 -2.83
CA THR A 966 -16.28 -9.18 -3.99
C THR A 966 -17.13 -8.46 -5.03
N ASP A 967 -18.44 -8.75 -5.05
CA ASP A 967 -19.34 -8.43 -6.16
C ASP A 967 -20.18 -7.19 -5.76
N ASP A 968 -21.46 -7.35 -5.41
CA ASP A 968 -22.25 -6.32 -4.74
C ASP A 968 -21.90 -6.26 -3.23
N TYR A 969 -21.64 -5.07 -2.67
CA TYR A 969 -21.35 -4.91 -1.24
C TYR A 969 -21.62 -3.52 -0.67
N LEU A 970 -21.81 -3.48 0.66
CA LEU A 970 -21.85 -2.28 1.49
C LEU A 970 -20.67 -2.27 2.48
N GLU A 971 -19.93 -1.17 2.54
CA GLU A 971 -18.91 -0.88 3.56
C GLU A 971 -19.39 0.19 4.54
N VAL A 972 -18.98 0.07 5.80
CA VAL A 972 -19.26 1.04 6.86
C VAL A 972 -17.97 1.71 7.33
N HIS A 973 -17.95 3.04 7.31
CA HIS A 973 -16.80 3.89 7.59
C HIS A 973 -17.13 4.86 8.75
N ALA A 974 -16.70 4.50 9.96
CA ALA A 974 -16.96 5.27 11.18
C ALA A 974 -15.69 5.37 12.04
N PRO A 975 -15.06 6.56 12.20
CA PRO A 975 -15.37 7.84 11.55
C PRO A 975 -14.84 7.95 10.11
N LEU A 976 -15.19 9.04 9.43
CA LEU A 976 -14.76 9.33 8.05
C LEU A 976 -13.23 9.27 7.87
N GLY A 977 -12.76 8.43 6.96
CA GLY A 977 -11.32 8.26 6.65
C GLY A 977 -10.57 7.26 7.56
N GLY A 978 -11.26 6.55 8.45
CA GLY A 978 -10.75 5.30 9.01
C GLY A 978 -10.71 4.16 7.97
N PRO A 979 -10.08 3.01 8.27
CA PRO A 979 -10.28 1.80 7.48
C PRO A 979 -11.75 1.34 7.61
N PRO A 980 -12.36 0.73 6.56
CA PRO A 980 -13.70 0.16 6.66
C PRO A 980 -13.74 -0.92 7.74
N SER A 981 -14.83 -0.97 8.50
CA SER A 981 -14.99 -1.97 9.57
C SER A 981 -15.08 -3.39 8.99
N GLN A 982 -16.04 -3.61 8.09
CA GLN A 982 -16.27 -4.85 7.34
C GLN A 982 -16.95 -4.54 5.99
N ARG A 983 -17.13 -5.58 5.16
CA ARG A 983 -17.98 -5.58 3.96
C ARG A 983 -19.18 -6.50 4.18
N TYR A 984 -20.36 -6.04 3.77
CA TYR A 984 -21.62 -6.76 3.90
C TYR A 984 -22.22 -7.04 2.51
N CYS A 985 -22.74 -8.25 2.31
CA CYS A 985 -23.43 -8.71 1.11
C CYS A 985 -24.37 -9.87 1.47
N GLY A 986 -25.18 -10.38 0.52
CA GLY A 986 -26.21 -11.37 0.84
C GLY A 986 -27.34 -10.78 1.70
N GLN A 987 -27.97 -11.63 2.51
CA GLN A 987 -28.90 -11.22 3.59
C GLN A 987 -28.21 -11.24 4.97
N ALA A 988 -26.91 -10.91 5.03
CA ALA A 988 -26.07 -11.12 6.20
C ALA A 988 -26.25 -10.09 7.34
N LEU A 989 -26.87 -8.94 7.07
CA LEU A 989 -27.21 -7.94 8.10
C LEU A 989 -28.59 -8.23 8.68
N SER A 990 -28.66 -8.40 9.99
CA SER A 990 -29.92 -8.43 10.73
C SER A 990 -30.61 -7.06 10.69
N PRO A 991 -31.92 -6.99 10.36
CA PRO A 991 -32.74 -5.80 10.60
C PRO A 991 -32.57 -5.29 12.03
N GLY A 992 -32.07 -4.06 12.18
CA GLY A 992 -31.73 -3.47 13.47
C GLY A 992 -30.23 -3.24 13.74
N THR A 993 -29.33 -3.74 12.89
CA THR A 993 -27.87 -3.59 13.09
C THR A 993 -27.49 -2.11 13.10
N THR A 994 -26.91 -1.65 14.22
CA THR A 994 -26.74 -0.22 14.53
C THR A 994 -25.27 0.15 14.68
N PHE A 995 -24.78 0.99 13.77
CA PHE A 995 -23.41 1.50 13.77
C PHE A 995 -23.35 2.91 14.35
N SER A 996 -22.46 3.17 15.31
CA SER A 996 -22.28 4.49 15.91
C SER A 996 -21.00 5.21 15.46
N SER A 997 -21.03 6.53 15.37
CA SER A 997 -19.83 7.37 15.26
C SER A 997 -19.96 8.71 15.99
N ASN A 998 -18.82 9.37 16.21
CA ASN A 998 -18.71 10.55 17.05
C ASN A 998 -19.30 11.85 16.48
N ALA A 999 -19.40 11.99 15.15
CA ALA A 999 -19.85 13.21 14.46
C ALA A 999 -19.97 13.04 12.93
N THR A 1000 -19.15 12.16 12.34
CA THR A 1000 -19.12 11.91 10.89
C THR A 1000 -19.15 10.41 10.58
N PHE A 1001 -20.04 10.03 9.68
CA PHE A 1001 -20.32 8.63 9.32
C PHE A 1001 -20.31 8.51 7.80
N ALA A 1002 -19.87 7.37 7.25
CA ALA A 1002 -20.15 7.07 5.86
C ALA A 1002 -20.54 5.61 5.59
N LEU A 1003 -21.44 5.45 4.63
CA LEU A 1003 -21.65 4.19 3.90
C LEU A 1003 -21.03 4.32 2.51
N HIS A 1004 -20.39 3.24 2.07
CA HIS A 1004 -19.85 3.10 0.73
C HIS A 1004 -20.50 1.86 0.09
N PHE A 1005 -21.40 2.10 -0.85
CA PHE A 1005 -22.19 1.08 -1.53
C PHE A 1005 -21.66 0.89 -2.95
N VAL A 1006 -21.25 -0.33 -3.28
CA VAL A 1006 -20.66 -0.68 -4.57
C VAL A 1006 -21.45 -1.81 -5.19
N THR A 1007 -21.76 -1.70 -6.48
CA THR A 1007 -22.47 -2.74 -7.23
C THR A 1007 -21.69 -3.18 -8.46
N ASP A 1008 -21.84 -4.43 -8.83
CA ASP A 1008 -21.17 -5.03 -9.99
C ASP A 1008 -22.06 -4.95 -11.25
N GLY A 1009 -21.66 -5.61 -12.34
CA GLY A 1009 -22.40 -5.62 -13.60
C GLY A 1009 -23.47 -6.72 -13.72
N VAL A 1010 -23.69 -7.54 -12.68
CA VAL A 1010 -24.24 -8.90 -12.80
C VAL A 1010 -25.18 -9.24 -11.62
N ASN A 1011 -26.48 -9.11 -11.90
CA ASN A 1011 -27.60 -9.17 -10.95
C ASN A 1011 -27.79 -7.86 -10.15
N ALA A 1012 -28.94 -7.77 -9.47
CA ALA A 1012 -29.30 -6.72 -8.52
C ALA A 1012 -30.42 -7.28 -7.60
N SER A 1013 -30.62 -6.70 -6.42
CA SER A 1013 -31.72 -7.05 -5.50
C SER A 1013 -32.29 -5.80 -4.83
N GLY A 1014 -33.10 -5.94 -3.78
CA GLY A 1014 -33.82 -4.82 -3.17
C GLY A 1014 -32.93 -3.74 -2.58
N GLY A 1015 -31.64 -4.00 -2.37
CA GLY A 1015 -30.67 -3.00 -1.90
C GLY A 1015 -30.69 -2.84 -0.38
N PHE A 1016 -30.60 -1.61 0.12
CA PHE A 1016 -30.67 -1.35 1.56
C PHE A 1016 -31.46 -0.09 1.90
N SER A 1017 -31.99 -0.05 3.13
CA SER A 1017 -32.55 1.16 3.75
C SER A 1017 -32.20 1.21 5.23
N ALA A 1018 -31.94 2.42 5.75
CA ALA A 1018 -31.44 2.64 7.10
C ALA A 1018 -32.01 3.94 7.72
N ILE A 1019 -32.36 3.87 9.01
CA ILE A 1019 -32.64 5.06 9.82
C ILE A 1019 -31.32 5.59 10.35
N ILE A 1020 -31.16 6.91 10.32
CA ILE A 1020 -30.07 7.61 10.99
C ILE A 1020 -30.64 8.47 12.10
N ARG A 1021 -29.99 8.47 13.27
CA ARG A 1021 -30.35 9.30 14.42
C ARG A 1021 -29.13 10.11 14.87
N SER A 1022 -29.33 11.37 15.19
CA SER A 1022 -28.40 12.18 15.98
C SER A 1022 -28.75 12.01 17.46
N VAL A 1023 -27.78 11.60 18.29
CA VAL A 1023 -27.97 11.39 19.73
C VAL A 1023 -26.86 12.08 20.53
N PRO A 1024 -27.13 12.74 21.68
CA PRO A 1024 -26.11 13.47 22.41
C PRO A 1024 -24.92 12.60 22.83
N SER A 1025 -23.68 13.02 22.55
CA SER A 1025 -22.44 12.26 22.85
C SER A 1025 -22.08 12.16 24.35
N SER A 1026 -23.05 12.43 25.23
CA SER A 1026 -22.98 12.16 26.67
C SER A 1026 -23.92 11.01 27.08
N LEU A 1027 -24.54 10.34 26.09
CA LEU A 1027 -25.52 9.25 26.23
C LEU A 1027 -25.21 8.06 25.29
N ALA A 1028 -24.00 8.00 24.71
CA ALA A 1028 -23.56 7.03 23.68
C ALA A 1028 -22.16 6.46 23.99
#